data_AF-A0A9W8MT90-F1
#
_entry.id   AF-A0A9W8MT90-F1
#
_cell.length_a   1.000
_cell.length_b   1.000
_cell.length_c   1.000
_cell.angle_alpha   90.00
_cell.angle_beta   90.00
_cell.angle_gamma   90.00
#
_symmetry.space_group_name_H-M   'P 1'
#
loop_
_entity.id
_entity.type
_entity.pdbx_description
1 polymer ?
#
loop_
_entity_poly.entity_id
_entity_poly.type
_entity_poly.pdbx_seq_one_letter_code
_entity_poly.pdbx_strand_id
1 'polypeptide(L)'
;MLHRLAVLSSLAVTLVPFARATRHYSIVNNCPLSINLYINGESQGSLASQAVTTRDFPDGFSGFIYTDFNRGNVDGAGTVRAGFFGDSGYYYTVKDINWLNVGVGITPINRAPKGGFCLQTNCEVFDCPDAFTSPPTAFPPPVGGVPPASPLYECPAADTGYTVTFCPAGTIPNYQTGPNPIQPIKSNAKCLTVAPPIQNGSPVSIHDCDGSGAQRWVIKRGGQQIKLSGTNWCLDAGSNPASGVGAKVWECFDNLPAQWWVYTPDNYIRNDRAHSRGFCLDLTDGDLTNGRQTQIWDAEHLTLLHIALTFDLDVYLELDICRNSLHTIWVLELMLPLRSLGQQQYLLQYDFSVASMMTSLLASLPEELVFEVMLYLNGPSILCMALTCRSCYAVFQSKPIRYIYELCMNDMQDTGSNRPPDELLDLLRDRQRAWAELDWKSTDVVRIQRNLGAYELVSGTFSRSDGNDLSVTYLPSARQPGHTIHRSSLDIDTRDFAIDASQDLIILLEDTVLPDVNRRISLYCRTISSNQVHPNAAEGKLSFTIMDHPGFGNVLHDAEIQIADDVFAVHACGRTHPRLLVWNWKLGLLLFDSLIIALPDGFSDFDFLRRDSFILTSSTSSGLIHVYQFSPMVPAAPTRVASLELPRIAPLTTVSSLRVHSGQFQRHPTPGTLFMHSPDSRTHVFLIRYITPTNLDFSNPYSLFVRSSTFLHYVDGFQPATEPQEVPWEQWGEQESRFMRRGVSGEWLRYAHGNRVVCKPAGSSRIDVFDFSSGIPCPPSPIHNRYGRNNSTTLPCEDVFIQDVVTRLPFHASSKAMEHNPYAYMIDEERIVAFDFVSDGVELRVFSF
;
A
#
# COMPACT_ATOMS: atom_id res chain seq x y z
N MET A 1 73.42 4.69 12.78
CA MET A 1 74.14 5.57 11.84
C MET A 1 73.88 5.08 10.42
N LEU A 2 73.38 6.00 9.55
CA LEU A 2 73.42 6.02 8.07
C LEU A 2 72.90 4.78 7.28
N HIS A 3 71.77 4.84 6.55
CA HIS A 3 71.44 5.51 5.27
C HIS A 3 71.62 4.64 3.99
N ARG A 4 70.50 4.51 3.24
CA ARG A 4 70.31 4.36 1.77
C ARG A 4 70.57 2.98 1.14
N LEU A 5 69.54 2.29 0.62
CA LEU A 5 68.79 2.41 -0.66
C LEU A 5 69.46 1.64 -1.82
N ALA A 6 68.81 0.56 -2.31
CA ALA A 6 68.59 0.28 -3.75
C ALA A 6 67.78 -1.01 -4.00
N VAL A 7 66.58 -0.80 -4.57
CA VAL A 7 65.92 -1.53 -5.68
C VAL A 7 65.85 -3.07 -5.64
N LEU A 8 64.63 -3.59 -5.48
CA LEU A 8 64.24 -4.92 -5.97
C LEU A 8 62.85 -4.84 -6.62
N SER A 9 62.83 -5.21 -7.89
CA SER A 9 61.66 -5.39 -8.76
C SER A 9 60.76 -6.51 -8.26
N SER A 10 59.50 -6.21 -7.94
CA SER A 10 58.47 -7.20 -7.63
C SER A 10 57.55 -7.40 -8.83
N LEU A 11 57.56 -8.60 -9.40
CA LEU A 11 56.50 -9.14 -10.27
C LEU A 11 55.17 -9.09 -9.49
N ALA A 12 54.21 -8.32 -9.98
CA ALA A 12 52.82 -8.42 -9.52
C ALA A 12 52.17 -9.65 -10.17
N VAL A 13 52.03 -10.73 -9.41
CA VAL A 13 51.09 -11.81 -9.74
C VAL A 13 49.69 -11.23 -9.51
N THR A 14 48.95 -11.01 -10.59
CA THR A 14 47.53 -10.68 -10.53
C THR A 14 46.78 -11.88 -9.96
N LEU A 15 46.45 -11.84 -8.67
CA LEU A 15 45.44 -12.70 -8.08
C LEU A 15 44.09 -12.30 -8.68
N VAL A 16 43.60 -13.10 -9.62
CA VAL A 16 42.20 -13.05 -10.05
C VAL A 16 41.35 -13.36 -8.81
N PRO A 17 40.43 -12.48 -8.39
CA PRO A 17 39.49 -12.83 -7.33
C PRO A 17 38.59 -13.93 -7.91
N PHE A 18 38.71 -15.16 -7.41
CA PHE A 18 37.69 -16.16 -7.61
C PHE A 18 36.39 -15.61 -7.03
N ALA A 19 35.44 -15.23 -7.89
CA ALA A 19 34.08 -14.98 -7.47
C ALA A 19 33.58 -16.26 -6.79
N ARG A 20 33.37 -16.20 -5.46
CA ARG A 20 32.73 -17.31 -4.75
C ARG A 20 31.31 -17.41 -5.29
N ALA A 21 30.91 -18.59 -5.76
CA ALA A 21 29.53 -18.83 -6.17
C ALA A 21 28.58 -18.48 -5.01
N THR A 22 27.42 -17.91 -5.33
CA THR A 22 26.38 -17.51 -4.38
C THR A 22 25.09 -18.27 -4.69
N ARG A 23 24.37 -18.69 -3.65
CA ARG A 23 23.05 -19.32 -3.75
C ARG A 23 21.97 -18.32 -3.34
N HIS A 24 20.89 -18.33 -4.11
CA HIS A 24 19.74 -17.46 -3.89
C HIS A 24 18.72 -18.08 -2.95
N TYR A 25 18.24 -17.31 -1.98
CA TYR A 25 17.18 -17.71 -1.06
C TYR A 25 16.00 -16.75 -1.15
N SER A 26 14.82 -17.28 -1.44
CA SER A 26 13.56 -16.56 -1.38
C SER A 26 12.83 -16.94 -0.11
N ILE A 27 12.52 -15.99 0.77
CA ILE A 27 11.88 -16.24 2.06
C ILE A 27 10.49 -15.64 2.02
N VAL A 28 9.48 -16.50 2.09
CA VAL A 28 8.06 -16.18 1.89
C VAL A 28 7.34 -16.28 3.22
N ASN A 29 6.65 -15.23 3.62
CA ASN A 29 5.66 -15.30 4.69
C ASN A 29 4.27 -15.57 4.11
N ASN A 30 3.87 -16.84 4.01
CA ASN A 30 2.50 -17.21 3.61
C ASN A 30 1.56 -17.33 4.83
N CYS A 31 2.00 -16.93 6.02
CA CYS A 31 1.10 -16.85 7.17
C CYS A 31 0.08 -15.72 6.95
N PRO A 32 -1.15 -15.83 7.48
CA PRO A 32 -2.14 -14.76 7.40
C PRO A 32 -1.78 -13.51 8.21
N LEU A 33 -0.65 -13.53 8.92
CA LEU A 33 -0.15 -12.47 9.80
C LEU A 33 1.36 -12.25 9.57
N SER A 34 1.85 -11.07 9.96
CA SER A 34 3.28 -10.74 9.91
C SER A 34 4.11 -11.61 10.85
N ILE A 35 5.37 -11.85 10.49
CA ILE A 35 6.32 -12.67 11.26
C ILE A 35 7.64 -11.89 11.46
N ASN A 36 8.39 -12.13 12.53
CA ASN A 36 9.79 -11.65 12.59
C ASN A 36 10.72 -12.71 12.02
N LEU A 37 11.62 -12.32 11.11
CA LEU A 37 12.52 -13.23 10.44
C LEU A 37 13.87 -13.29 11.16
N TYR A 38 14.42 -14.49 11.33
CA TYR A 38 15.74 -14.73 11.91
C TYR A 38 16.58 -15.62 11.00
N ILE A 39 17.86 -15.29 10.89
CA ILE A 39 18.86 -16.08 10.18
C ILE A 39 20.04 -16.28 11.12
N ASN A 40 20.34 -17.53 11.47
CA ASN A 40 21.38 -17.89 12.43
C ASN A 40 21.32 -17.13 13.78
N GLY A 41 20.12 -16.82 14.27
CA GLY A 41 19.93 -16.08 15.53
C GLY A 41 19.88 -14.57 15.37
N GLU A 42 20.20 -14.02 14.20
CA GLU A 42 20.18 -12.57 13.95
C GLU A 42 18.84 -12.14 13.35
N SER A 43 18.21 -11.14 13.96
CA SER A 43 16.96 -10.56 13.46
C SER A 43 17.17 -9.89 12.10
N GLN A 44 16.24 -10.12 11.20
CA GLN A 44 16.17 -9.53 9.86
C GLN A 44 14.99 -8.55 9.71
N GLY A 45 14.32 -8.22 10.82
CA GLY A 45 13.12 -7.39 10.85
C GLY A 45 11.82 -8.19 10.65
N SER A 46 10.70 -7.45 10.58
CA SER A 46 9.38 -8.03 10.36
C SER A 46 9.11 -8.24 8.86
N LEU A 47 8.56 -9.39 8.51
CA LEU A 47 8.09 -9.74 7.18
C LEU A 47 6.56 -9.80 7.22
N ALA A 48 5.91 -8.86 6.51
CA ALA A 48 4.46 -8.75 6.50
C ALA A 48 3.78 -10.03 5.96
N SER A 49 2.50 -10.21 6.31
CA SER A 49 1.66 -11.27 5.72
C SER A 49 1.72 -11.21 4.19
N GLN A 50 1.90 -12.37 3.54
CA GLN A 50 2.03 -12.52 2.09
C GLN A 50 3.25 -11.81 1.46
N ALA A 51 4.18 -11.29 2.27
CA ALA A 51 5.39 -10.66 1.77
C ALA A 51 6.52 -11.67 1.52
N VAL A 52 7.44 -11.28 0.63
CA VAL A 52 8.63 -12.05 0.27
C VAL A 52 9.86 -11.19 0.45
N THR A 53 10.94 -11.77 0.99
CA THR A 53 12.26 -11.14 1.03
C THR A 53 13.31 -12.10 0.49
N THR A 54 14.39 -11.58 -0.11
CA THR A 54 15.44 -12.41 -0.72
C THR A 54 16.78 -12.23 -0.02
N ARG A 55 17.59 -13.29 0.02
CA ARG A 55 18.95 -13.27 0.57
C ARG A 55 19.88 -14.11 -0.31
N ASP A 56 21.06 -13.59 -0.60
CA ASP A 56 22.09 -14.35 -1.29
C ASP A 56 23.19 -14.74 -0.29
N PHE A 57 23.52 -16.02 -0.25
CA PHE A 57 24.58 -16.52 0.62
C PHE A 57 25.69 -17.18 -0.20
N PRO A 58 26.92 -17.25 0.31
CA PRO A 58 27.99 -18.04 -0.31
C PRO A 58 27.55 -19.50 -0.52
N ASP A 59 28.08 -20.17 -1.55
CA ASP A 59 27.74 -21.55 -1.91
C ASP A 59 27.88 -22.56 -0.76
N GLY A 60 28.81 -22.31 0.19
CA GLY A 60 29.02 -23.09 1.40
C GLY A 60 28.15 -22.68 2.62
N PHE A 61 27.12 -21.86 2.43
CA PHE A 61 26.27 -21.40 3.54
C PHE A 61 25.67 -22.58 4.31
N SER A 62 25.91 -22.58 5.62
CA SER A 62 25.34 -23.54 6.55
C SER A 62 24.69 -22.77 7.69
N GLY A 63 23.43 -23.08 7.97
CA GLY A 63 22.66 -22.27 8.91
C GLY A 63 21.16 -22.54 8.91
N PHE A 64 20.44 -21.72 9.67
CA PHE A 64 19.00 -21.81 9.87
C PHE A 64 18.29 -20.52 9.47
N ILE A 65 17.11 -20.68 8.87
CA ILE A 65 16.14 -19.61 8.61
C ILE A 65 14.84 -19.96 9.35
N TYR A 66 14.36 -19.05 10.19
CA TYR A 66 13.18 -19.29 11.05
C TYR A 66 12.52 -18.01 11.54
N THR A 67 11.46 -18.15 12.32
CA THR A 67 10.71 -17.05 12.93
C THR A 67 10.38 -17.35 14.39
N ASP A 68 10.27 -16.32 15.22
CA ASP A 68 9.72 -16.34 16.58
C ASP A 68 8.18 -16.40 16.62
N PHE A 69 7.53 -16.35 15.45
CA PHE A 69 6.09 -16.32 15.31
C PHE A 69 5.41 -17.49 16.05
N ASN A 70 4.27 -17.22 16.69
CA ASN A 70 3.51 -18.20 17.49
C ASN A 70 4.35 -18.92 18.56
N ARG A 71 4.96 -18.14 19.45
CA ARG A 71 5.77 -18.58 20.62
C ARG A 71 7.08 -19.29 20.26
N GLY A 72 7.64 -19.00 19.09
CA GLY A 72 9.04 -19.32 18.82
C GLY A 72 9.96 -18.35 19.57
N ASN A 73 11.19 -18.77 19.89
CA ASN A 73 12.18 -17.89 20.50
C ASN A 73 13.24 -17.43 19.50
N VAL A 74 13.82 -16.26 19.78
CA VAL A 74 14.90 -15.64 18.99
C VAL A 74 16.14 -16.54 18.93
N ASP A 75 16.46 -17.25 20.01
CA ASP A 75 17.57 -18.20 20.09
C ASP A 75 17.33 -19.52 19.32
N GLY A 76 16.16 -19.65 18.69
CA GLY A 76 15.74 -20.81 17.93
C GLY A 76 15.12 -21.92 18.78
N ALA A 77 15.03 -21.76 20.10
CA ALA A 77 14.30 -22.70 20.95
C ALA A 77 12.79 -22.63 20.66
N GLY A 78 12.11 -23.78 20.64
CA GLY A 78 10.68 -23.83 20.34
C GLY A 78 10.31 -23.42 18.91
N THR A 79 11.25 -23.47 17.96
CA THR A 79 11.00 -23.08 16.56
C THR A 79 11.10 -24.26 15.59
N VAL A 80 10.37 -24.16 14.48
CA VAL A 80 10.62 -24.91 13.26
C VAL A 80 11.59 -24.12 12.39
N ARG A 81 12.65 -24.78 11.94
CA ARG A 81 13.78 -24.15 11.26
C ARG A 81 14.04 -24.84 9.93
N ALA A 82 14.15 -24.04 8.87
CA ALA A 82 14.73 -24.49 7.62
C ALA A 82 16.26 -24.51 7.76
N GLY A 83 16.85 -25.69 7.69
CA GLY A 83 18.28 -25.93 7.85
C GLY A 83 18.98 -26.19 6.53
N PHE A 84 20.19 -25.65 6.40
CA PHE A 84 21.02 -25.77 5.21
C PHE A 84 22.44 -26.18 5.59
N PHE A 85 23.05 -27.03 4.77
CA PHE A 85 24.46 -27.41 4.85
C PHE A 85 25.08 -27.36 3.46
N GLY A 86 25.60 -26.18 3.10
CA GLY A 86 26.03 -25.82 1.76
C GLY A 86 27.19 -26.64 1.22
N ASP A 87 28.13 -27.05 2.07
CA ASP A 87 29.31 -27.85 1.69
C ASP A 87 28.97 -29.19 1.03
N SER A 88 27.74 -29.69 1.25
CA SER A 88 27.23 -30.92 0.63
C SER A 88 25.88 -30.71 -0.07
N GLY A 89 25.43 -29.46 -0.22
CA GLY A 89 24.17 -29.12 -0.88
C GLY A 89 22.91 -29.67 -0.19
N TYR A 90 23.00 -29.94 1.11
CA TYR A 90 21.89 -30.49 1.88
C TYR A 90 20.95 -29.42 2.42
N TYR A 91 19.68 -29.77 2.50
CA TYR A 91 18.65 -29.01 3.20
C TYR A 91 17.75 -29.97 3.98
N TYR A 92 17.20 -29.50 5.09
CA TYR A 92 16.46 -30.30 6.05
C TYR A 92 15.62 -29.40 6.95
N THR A 93 14.70 -30.00 7.70
CA THR A 93 13.89 -29.27 8.69
C THR A 93 14.26 -29.74 10.09
N VAL A 94 14.35 -28.79 11.03
CA VAL A 94 14.49 -29.07 12.47
C VAL A 94 13.26 -28.54 13.18
N LYS A 95 12.64 -29.35 14.03
CA LYS A 95 11.50 -28.96 14.86
C LYS A 95 11.78 -29.21 16.34
N ASP A 96 11.06 -28.49 17.19
CA ASP A 96 10.94 -28.86 18.60
C ASP A 96 10.00 -30.09 18.74
N ILE A 97 10.28 -30.93 19.73
CA ILE A 97 9.57 -32.20 19.93
C ILE A 97 8.18 -32.02 20.57
N ASN A 98 8.00 -30.95 21.34
CA ASN A 98 6.79 -30.68 22.11
C ASN A 98 5.95 -29.56 21.49
N TRP A 99 6.56 -28.76 20.63
CA TRP A 99 5.96 -27.55 20.08
C TRP A 99 6.36 -27.36 18.62
N LEU A 100 5.46 -26.79 17.84
CA LEU A 100 5.72 -26.34 16.48
C LEU A 100 5.18 -24.92 16.48
N ASN A 101 5.97 -23.93 16.12
CA ASN A 101 5.50 -22.55 16.18
C ASN A 101 4.82 -22.17 14.85
N VAL A 102 5.41 -22.57 13.73
CA VAL A 102 4.91 -22.27 12.39
C VAL A 102 5.14 -23.47 11.47
N GLY A 103 4.34 -23.60 10.41
CA GLY A 103 4.69 -24.52 9.33
C GLY A 103 5.86 -23.96 8.51
N VAL A 104 6.78 -24.82 8.06
CA VAL A 104 7.93 -24.41 7.23
C VAL A 104 8.07 -25.34 6.04
N GLY A 105 8.18 -24.76 4.84
CA GLY A 105 8.49 -25.48 3.60
C GLY A 105 9.82 -25.04 2.99
N ILE A 106 10.52 -25.96 2.34
CA ILE A 106 11.74 -25.69 1.57
C ILE A 106 11.57 -26.27 0.16
N THR A 107 11.71 -25.40 -0.85
CA THR A 107 11.58 -25.78 -2.27
C THR A 107 12.80 -25.34 -3.05
N PRO A 108 13.54 -26.24 -3.72
CA PRO A 108 14.60 -25.85 -4.64
C PRO A 108 14.07 -24.98 -5.80
N ILE A 109 14.73 -23.86 -6.08
CA ILE A 109 14.32 -22.90 -7.12
C ILE A 109 14.74 -23.40 -8.50
N ASN A 110 13.83 -23.39 -9.48
CA ASN A 110 14.10 -23.77 -10.87
C ASN A 110 14.69 -25.19 -11.05
N ARG A 111 14.38 -26.11 -10.12
CA ARG A 111 14.84 -27.50 -10.16
C ARG A 111 13.65 -28.44 -9.96
N ALA A 112 13.30 -29.20 -11.00
CA ALA A 112 12.25 -30.21 -10.90
C ALA A 112 12.76 -31.44 -10.12
N PRO A 113 11.96 -32.03 -9.21
CA PRO A 113 12.37 -33.23 -8.49
C PRO A 113 12.64 -34.41 -9.44
N LYS A 114 13.76 -35.12 -9.24
CA LYS A 114 14.13 -36.27 -10.08
C LYS A 114 14.95 -37.29 -9.32
N GLY A 115 14.52 -38.55 -9.36
CA GLY A 115 15.29 -39.68 -8.80
C GLY A 115 15.58 -39.57 -7.29
N GLY A 116 14.70 -38.90 -6.53
CA GLY A 116 14.88 -38.67 -5.09
C GLY A 116 15.68 -37.42 -4.72
N PHE A 117 16.18 -36.66 -5.71
CA PHE A 117 16.86 -35.38 -5.52
C PHE A 117 15.93 -34.19 -5.76
N CYS A 118 16.29 -33.05 -5.18
CA CYS A 118 15.60 -31.76 -5.32
C CYS A 118 14.11 -31.82 -4.93
N LEU A 119 13.76 -32.65 -3.93
CA LEU A 119 12.39 -32.80 -3.44
C LEU A 119 11.99 -31.59 -2.58
N GLN A 120 10.75 -31.12 -2.72
CA GLN A 120 10.19 -30.18 -1.76
C GLN A 120 9.96 -30.89 -0.42
N THR A 121 10.23 -30.20 0.69
CA THR A 121 9.86 -30.65 2.04
C THR A 121 8.93 -29.62 2.68
N ASN A 122 7.84 -30.09 3.28
CA ASN A 122 6.93 -29.27 4.07
C ASN A 122 6.78 -29.91 5.46
N CYS A 123 7.00 -29.11 6.49
CA CYS A 123 6.72 -29.47 7.87
C CYS A 123 5.46 -28.72 8.31
N GLU A 124 4.32 -29.42 8.29
CA GLU A 124 3.03 -28.89 8.70
C GLU A 124 2.58 -29.45 10.06
N VAL A 125 1.57 -28.83 10.65
CA VAL A 125 1.06 -29.05 12.03
C VAL A 125 0.75 -30.51 12.34
N PHE A 126 0.06 -31.15 11.40
CA PHE A 126 -0.43 -32.52 11.51
C PHE A 126 0.40 -33.50 10.69
N ASP A 127 1.39 -32.98 9.96
CA ASP A 127 2.19 -33.74 9.01
C ASP A 127 3.60 -33.13 8.92
N CYS A 128 4.47 -33.56 9.84
CA CYS A 128 5.89 -33.28 9.80
C CYS A 128 6.70 -34.52 10.23
N PRO A 129 6.58 -35.64 9.48
CA PRO A 129 7.25 -36.89 9.81
C PRO A 129 8.75 -36.84 9.50
N ASP A 130 9.14 -36.13 8.45
CA ASP A 130 10.51 -36.07 7.93
C ASP A 130 11.27 -34.81 8.42
N ALA A 131 11.39 -34.67 9.75
CA ALA A 131 12.16 -33.58 10.37
C ALA A 131 13.02 -34.07 11.54
N PHE A 132 14.18 -33.45 11.72
CA PHE A 132 15.01 -33.69 12.90
C PHE A 132 14.39 -33.03 14.13
N THR A 133 14.51 -33.66 15.30
CA THR A 133 14.08 -33.08 16.60
C THR A 133 15.18 -32.26 17.29
N SER A 134 16.39 -32.25 16.71
CA SER A 134 17.52 -31.43 17.13
C SER A 134 18.45 -31.18 15.93
N PRO A 135 19.17 -30.06 15.88
CA PRO A 135 20.15 -29.80 14.82
C PRO A 135 21.14 -30.99 14.63
N PRO A 136 21.32 -31.51 13.41
CA PRO A 136 22.31 -32.55 13.14
C PRO A 136 23.73 -32.05 13.44
N THR A 137 24.52 -32.89 14.10
CA THR A 137 25.92 -32.57 14.44
C THR A 137 26.92 -33.08 13.41
N ALA A 138 26.48 -33.91 12.47
CA ALA A 138 27.27 -34.45 11.36
C ALA A 138 26.36 -34.77 10.17
N PHE A 139 26.92 -34.66 8.96
CA PHE A 139 26.25 -35.01 7.70
C PHE A 139 27.02 -36.12 6.99
N PRO A 140 26.35 -37.09 6.36
CA PRO A 140 27.02 -38.09 5.53
C PRO A 140 27.66 -37.43 4.30
N PRO A 141 28.78 -37.94 3.77
CA PRO A 141 29.33 -37.43 2.52
C PRO A 141 28.40 -37.75 1.33
N PRO A 142 28.24 -36.84 0.34
CA PRO A 142 27.45 -37.12 -0.86
C PRO A 142 27.93 -38.35 -1.61
N VAL A 143 27.00 -39.26 -1.92
CA VAL A 143 27.26 -40.46 -2.73
C VAL A 143 26.70 -40.22 -4.12
N GLY A 144 27.57 -40.10 -5.12
CA GLY A 144 27.17 -39.78 -6.49
C GLY A 144 26.05 -40.68 -7.01
N GLY A 145 24.91 -40.07 -7.37
CA GLY A 145 23.76 -40.75 -7.96
C GLY A 145 22.83 -41.46 -6.96
N VAL A 146 23.08 -41.37 -5.65
CA VAL A 146 22.22 -41.93 -4.60
C VAL A 146 21.72 -40.80 -3.69
N PRO A 147 20.40 -40.56 -3.59
CA PRO A 147 19.87 -39.49 -2.73
C PRO A 147 20.06 -39.83 -1.24
N PRO A 148 20.19 -38.82 -0.36
CA PRO A 148 20.29 -39.04 1.08
C PRO A 148 19.01 -39.67 1.65
N ALA A 149 19.13 -40.32 2.79
CA ALA A 149 17.98 -40.86 3.52
C ALA A 149 17.22 -39.73 4.26
N SER A 150 15.89 -39.84 4.33
CA SER A 150 15.05 -38.95 5.17
C SER A 150 15.56 -38.93 6.63
N PRO A 151 15.57 -37.76 7.30
CA PRO A 151 14.95 -36.48 6.93
C PRO A 151 15.89 -35.48 6.23
N LEU A 152 16.94 -35.96 5.56
CA LEU A 152 17.90 -35.14 4.81
C LEU A 152 17.56 -35.14 3.31
N TYR A 153 17.65 -33.98 2.66
CA TYR A 153 17.41 -33.82 1.23
C TYR A 153 18.61 -33.16 0.55
N GLU A 154 18.82 -33.47 -0.73
CA GLU A 154 19.93 -32.95 -1.54
C GLU A 154 19.44 -32.47 -2.89
N CYS A 155 19.98 -31.36 -3.36
CA CYS A 155 19.85 -30.94 -4.75
C CYS A 155 21.25 -30.63 -5.32
N PRO A 156 21.87 -31.57 -6.04
CA PRO A 156 23.30 -31.54 -6.35
C PRO A 156 23.67 -30.61 -7.52
N ALA A 157 22.71 -29.91 -8.12
CA ALA A 157 23.00 -28.96 -9.19
C ALA A 157 23.75 -27.74 -8.62
N ALA A 158 24.91 -27.43 -9.21
CA ALA A 158 25.63 -26.18 -8.94
C ALA A 158 24.70 -25.00 -9.19
N ASP A 159 24.71 -23.97 -8.32
CA ASP A 159 23.84 -22.78 -8.28
C ASP A 159 22.45 -22.92 -7.60
N THR A 160 22.08 -24.11 -7.12
CA THR A 160 20.72 -24.33 -6.60
C THR A 160 20.37 -23.37 -5.47
N GLY A 161 19.34 -22.54 -5.70
CA GLY A 161 18.70 -21.70 -4.69
C GLY A 161 17.51 -22.38 -4.01
N TYR A 162 16.99 -21.77 -2.95
CA TYR A 162 15.89 -22.32 -2.16
C TYR A 162 14.83 -21.28 -1.83
N THR A 163 13.56 -21.68 -1.92
CA THR A 163 12.44 -20.93 -1.35
C THR A 163 12.12 -21.51 0.02
N VAL A 164 12.18 -20.69 1.08
CA VAL A 164 11.71 -21.00 2.43
C VAL A 164 10.35 -20.36 2.63
N THR A 165 9.32 -21.17 2.88
CA THR A 165 7.95 -20.69 3.04
C THR A 165 7.46 -20.92 4.46
N PHE A 166 7.12 -19.85 5.17
CA PHE A 166 6.39 -19.91 6.44
C PHE A 166 4.89 -20.03 6.20
N CYS A 167 4.22 -20.90 6.97
CA CYS A 167 2.83 -21.34 6.75
C CYS A 167 2.54 -21.79 5.29
N PRO A 168 3.18 -22.87 4.78
CA PRO A 168 2.94 -23.36 3.42
C PRO A 168 1.45 -23.57 3.08
N ALA A 169 0.66 -24.05 4.05
CA ALA A 169 -0.79 -24.24 3.92
C ALA A 169 -1.64 -22.94 4.01
N GLY A 170 -1.02 -21.76 4.09
CA GLY A 170 -1.72 -20.47 4.23
C GLY A 170 -2.45 -20.28 5.57
N THR A 171 -2.23 -21.19 6.52
CA THR A 171 -2.91 -21.21 7.82
C THR A 171 -1.90 -21.28 8.95
N ILE A 172 -2.26 -20.68 10.07
CA ILE A 172 -1.43 -20.74 11.28
C ILE A 172 -1.70 -22.07 11.97
N PRO A 173 -0.65 -22.75 12.42
CA PRO A 173 -0.81 -23.88 13.31
C PRO A 173 -1.62 -23.57 14.57
N ASN A 174 -2.75 -24.28 14.73
CA ASN A 174 -3.61 -24.09 15.88
C ASN A 174 -3.29 -25.12 16.98
N TYR A 175 -2.43 -24.77 17.94
CA TYR A 175 -2.07 -25.63 19.09
C TYR A 175 -3.01 -25.50 20.30
N GLN A 176 -4.11 -24.75 20.21
CA GLN A 176 -5.11 -24.77 21.28
C GLN A 176 -6.00 -26.02 21.13
N THR A 177 -5.43 -27.21 21.40
CA THR A 177 -6.10 -28.52 21.27
C THR A 177 -6.98 -28.87 22.48
N GLY A 178 -7.32 -27.90 23.32
CA GLY A 178 -8.16 -28.14 24.49
C GLY A 178 -8.81 -26.87 25.04
N PRO A 179 -9.83 -27.03 25.90
CA PRO A 179 -10.45 -25.93 26.61
C PRO A 179 -9.43 -25.15 27.45
N ASN A 180 -9.34 -23.83 27.29
CA ASN A 180 -8.38 -22.97 27.96
C ASN A 180 -9.09 -21.97 28.89
N PRO A 181 -8.48 -21.57 30.03
CA PRO A 181 -8.93 -20.37 30.72
C PRO A 181 -8.72 -19.15 29.82
N ILE A 182 -9.60 -18.15 29.92
CA ILE A 182 -9.40 -16.81 29.35
C ILE A 182 -9.10 -15.86 30.51
N GLN A 183 -7.98 -15.14 30.47
CA GLN A 183 -7.46 -14.39 31.62
C GLN A 183 -7.16 -12.93 31.23
N PRO A 184 -7.42 -11.94 32.10
CA PRO A 184 -7.09 -10.55 31.82
C PRO A 184 -5.58 -10.30 31.85
N ILE A 185 -5.10 -9.32 31.05
CA ILE A 185 -3.66 -8.98 30.99
C ILE A 185 -3.10 -8.65 32.37
N LYS A 186 -3.85 -7.88 33.18
CA LYS A 186 -3.41 -7.47 34.52
C LYS A 186 -3.33 -8.63 35.52
N SER A 187 -3.86 -9.82 35.23
CA SER A 187 -3.81 -10.94 36.18
C SER A 187 -4.02 -12.30 35.54
N ASN A 188 -2.99 -13.15 35.64
CA ASN A 188 -3.08 -14.59 35.37
C ASN A 188 -3.79 -15.39 36.49
N ALA A 189 -4.21 -14.73 37.57
CA ALA A 189 -4.95 -15.37 38.66
C ALA A 189 -6.48 -15.27 38.48
N LYS A 190 -6.94 -14.49 37.48
CA LYS A 190 -8.37 -14.31 37.17
C LYS A 190 -8.73 -15.02 35.88
N CYS A 191 -9.89 -15.64 35.87
CA CYS A 191 -10.40 -16.42 34.75
C CYS A 191 -11.82 -15.98 34.37
N LEU A 192 -12.08 -15.89 33.07
CA LEU A 192 -13.39 -15.65 32.48
C LEU A 192 -14.31 -16.82 32.82
N THR A 193 -15.39 -16.53 33.54
CA THR A 193 -16.23 -17.48 34.25
C THR A 193 -17.69 -17.26 33.89
N VAL A 194 -18.45 -18.35 33.79
CA VAL A 194 -19.91 -18.33 33.72
C VAL A 194 -20.48 -19.11 34.90
N ALA A 195 -21.06 -18.41 35.87
CA ALA A 195 -21.60 -19.05 37.07
C ALA A 195 -22.86 -19.89 36.74
N PRO A 196 -22.97 -21.15 37.21
CA PRO A 196 -24.19 -21.94 37.07
C PRO A 196 -25.29 -21.44 38.02
N PRO A 197 -26.59 -21.66 37.71
CA PRO A 197 -27.10 -22.31 36.50
C PRO A 197 -26.96 -21.42 35.25
N ILE A 198 -26.55 -22.03 34.13
CA ILE A 198 -26.32 -21.32 32.86
C ILE A 198 -27.60 -21.31 32.03
N GLN A 199 -28.00 -20.13 31.57
CA GLN A 199 -29.14 -19.90 30.69
C GLN A 199 -28.82 -18.79 29.69
N ASN A 200 -29.67 -18.61 28.68
CA ASN A 200 -29.56 -17.50 27.73
C ASN A 200 -29.49 -16.16 28.47
N GLY A 201 -28.38 -15.45 28.28
CA GLY A 201 -28.12 -14.16 28.90
C GLY A 201 -27.43 -14.23 30.26
N SER A 202 -27.03 -15.42 30.72
CA SER A 202 -26.13 -15.55 31.89
C SER A 202 -24.87 -14.69 31.67
N PRO A 203 -24.50 -13.85 32.65
CA PRO A 203 -23.37 -12.94 32.50
C PRO A 203 -22.05 -13.70 32.45
N VAL A 204 -21.11 -13.18 31.67
CA VAL A 204 -19.72 -13.63 31.65
C VAL A 204 -18.92 -12.68 32.56
N SER A 205 -18.31 -13.21 33.61
CA SER A 205 -17.58 -12.44 34.62
C SER A 205 -16.16 -12.94 34.81
N ILE A 206 -15.34 -12.26 35.62
CA ILE A 206 -14.06 -12.80 36.07
C ILE A 206 -14.14 -13.31 37.52
N HIS A 207 -13.47 -14.41 37.82
CA HIS A 207 -13.27 -14.95 39.16
C HIS A 207 -11.84 -15.47 39.33
N ASP A 208 -11.41 -15.72 40.56
CA ASP A 208 -10.17 -16.46 40.80
C ASP A 208 -10.18 -17.78 40.01
N CYS A 209 -9.07 -18.08 39.36
CA CYS A 209 -8.93 -19.30 38.59
C CYS A 209 -9.00 -20.52 39.51
N ASP A 210 -10.05 -21.33 39.37
CA ASP A 210 -10.30 -22.55 40.15
C ASP A 210 -10.18 -23.83 39.31
N GLY A 211 -10.00 -23.68 37.99
CA GLY A 211 -9.86 -24.79 37.05
C GLY A 211 -11.16 -25.51 36.73
N SER A 212 -12.31 -25.02 37.21
CA SER A 212 -13.63 -25.59 36.94
C SER A 212 -14.03 -25.47 35.48
N GLY A 213 -14.96 -26.33 35.02
CA GLY A 213 -15.50 -26.27 33.66
C GLY A 213 -16.19 -24.94 33.33
N ALA A 214 -16.66 -24.20 34.34
CA ALA A 214 -17.24 -22.86 34.21
C ALA A 214 -16.24 -21.79 33.75
N GLN A 215 -14.93 -22.10 33.78
CA GLN A 215 -13.84 -21.21 33.41
C GLN A 215 -13.07 -21.68 32.16
N ARG A 216 -13.55 -22.71 31.47
CA ARG A 216 -12.84 -23.33 30.35
C ARG A 216 -13.55 -23.03 29.04
N TRP A 217 -12.81 -22.45 28.10
CA TRP A 217 -13.33 -22.00 26.82
C TRP A 217 -12.60 -22.66 25.66
N VAL A 218 -13.35 -23.06 24.64
CA VAL A 218 -12.82 -23.48 23.35
C VAL A 218 -12.56 -22.22 22.54
N ILE A 219 -11.28 -21.88 22.41
CA ILE A 219 -10.76 -20.69 21.73
C ILE A 219 -9.52 -21.10 20.93
N LYS A 220 -9.36 -20.53 19.72
CA LYS A 220 -8.20 -20.62 18.81
C LYS A 220 -7.80 -19.26 18.25
N ARG A 221 -6.56 -19.06 17.79
CA ARG A 221 -6.23 -17.82 17.06
C ARG A 221 -7.02 -17.71 15.76
N GLY A 222 -7.40 -16.49 15.37
CA GLY A 222 -8.27 -16.22 14.22
C GLY A 222 -9.77 -16.24 14.55
N GLY A 223 -10.60 -16.19 13.50
CA GLY A 223 -12.07 -16.08 13.62
C GLY A 223 -12.79 -17.38 13.97
N GLN A 224 -13.71 -17.33 14.95
CA GLN A 224 -14.47 -18.47 15.46
C GLN A 224 -15.66 -18.07 16.35
N GLN A 225 -16.49 -19.04 16.73
CA GLN A 225 -17.30 -18.96 17.96
C GLN A 225 -16.47 -19.40 19.17
N ILE A 226 -16.45 -18.60 20.23
CA ILE A 226 -15.79 -18.96 21.50
C ILE A 226 -16.82 -19.67 22.38
N LYS A 227 -16.61 -20.97 22.65
CA LYS A 227 -17.61 -21.83 23.32
C LYS A 227 -17.19 -22.17 24.74
N LEU A 228 -18.12 -22.15 25.68
CA LEU A 228 -17.88 -22.70 27.01
C LEU A 228 -17.75 -24.24 26.89
N SER A 229 -16.64 -24.75 27.38
CA SER A 229 -16.21 -26.14 27.19
C SER A 229 -17.26 -27.17 27.59
N GLY A 230 -17.49 -28.15 26.73
CA GLY A 230 -18.42 -29.25 27.00
C GLY A 230 -19.90 -28.84 27.02
N THR A 231 -20.22 -27.64 26.54
CA THR A 231 -21.59 -27.10 26.46
C THR A 231 -21.88 -26.50 25.08
N ASN A 232 -23.14 -26.13 24.80
CA ASN A 232 -23.52 -25.38 23.60
C ASN A 232 -23.73 -23.88 23.86
N TRP A 233 -22.99 -23.32 24.83
CA TRP A 233 -23.03 -21.91 25.19
C TRP A 233 -21.87 -21.16 24.54
N CYS A 234 -22.19 -20.12 23.78
CA CYS A 234 -21.23 -19.26 23.08
C CYS A 234 -21.09 -17.93 23.80
N LEU A 235 -19.87 -17.38 23.82
CA LEU A 235 -19.63 -15.99 24.18
C LEU A 235 -20.38 -15.08 23.20
N ASP A 236 -21.16 -14.16 23.72
CA ASP A 236 -22.12 -13.36 22.98
C ASP A 236 -21.98 -11.87 23.36
N ALA A 237 -21.91 -11.03 22.34
CA ALA A 237 -21.72 -9.58 22.45
C ALA A 237 -23.01 -8.81 22.82
N GLY A 238 -24.15 -9.48 23.01
CA GLY A 238 -25.42 -8.84 23.28
C GLY A 238 -26.31 -8.73 22.04
N SER A 239 -27.60 -8.46 22.27
CA SER A 239 -28.61 -8.37 21.20
C SER A 239 -28.62 -7.00 20.50
N ASN A 240 -28.14 -5.95 21.20
CA ASN A 240 -27.88 -4.62 20.66
C ASN A 240 -26.45 -4.23 21.04
N PRO A 241 -25.43 -4.74 20.32
CA PRO A 241 -24.03 -4.49 20.66
C PRO A 241 -23.71 -3.00 20.65
N ALA A 242 -23.16 -2.49 21.76
CA ALA A 242 -22.69 -1.13 21.93
C ALA A 242 -21.62 -1.12 23.04
N SER A 243 -20.76 -0.10 23.06
CA SER A 243 -19.78 0.07 24.15
C SER A 243 -20.44 0.07 25.52
N GLY A 244 -19.94 -0.76 26.43
CA GLY A 244 -20.43 -0.91 27.80
C GLY A 244 -21.52 -1.96 27.96
N VAL A 245 -21.95 -2.61 26.88
CA VAL A 245 -22.88 -3.73 26.97
C VAL A 245 -22.17 -4.94 27.58
N GLY A 246 -22.74 -5.48 28.65
CA GLY A 246 -22.19 -6.66 29.33
C GLY A 246 -22.16 -7.88 28.41
N ALA A 247 -20.99 -8.50 28.29
CA ALA A 247 -20.85 -9.78 27.61
C ALA A 247 -21.60 -10.87 28.38
N LYS A 248 -22.20 -11.78 27.64
CA LYS A 248 -23.03 -12.84 28.17
C LYS A 248 -22.74 -14.13 27.41
N VAL A 249 -23.31 -15.23 27.90
CA VAL A 249 -23.46 -16.42 27.06
C VAL A 249 -24.85 -16.50 26.47
N TRP A 250 -24.91 -17.09 25.29
CA TRP A 250 -26.14 -17.42 24.61
C TRP A 250 -25.99 -18.77 23.91
N GLU A 251 -27.10 -19.43 23.60
CA GLU A 251 -27.06 -20.64 22.78
C GLU A 251 -26.33 -20.35 21.47
N CYS A 252 -25.43 -21.25 21.08
CA CYS A 252 -24.62 -21.06 19.88
C CYS A 252 -25.48 -21.10 18.61
N PHE A 253 -25.42 -20.04 17.80
CA PHE A 253 -26.07 -19.95 16.49
C PHE A 253 -25.04 -19.72 15.38
N ASP A 254 -25.14 -20.53 14.33
CA ASP A 254 -24.29 -20.35 13.15
C ASP A 254 -24.55 -18.98 12.51
N ASN A 255 -23.48 -18.34 12.03
CA ASN A 255 -23.50 -17.05 11.35
C ASN A 255 -24.09 -15.87 12.16
N LEU A 256 -24.26 -15.99 13.48
CA LEU A 256 -24.69 -14.87 14.30
C LEU A 256 -23.52 -13.91 14.57
N PRO A 257 -23.56 -12.65 14.10
CA PRO A 257 -22.42 -11.73 14.23
C PRO A 257 -21.99 -11.49 15.68
N ALA A 258 -22.95 -11.40 16.62
CA ALA A 258 -22.68 -11.21 18.04
C ALA A 258 -21.89 -12.37 18.70
N GLN A 259 -21.79 -13.52 18.05
CA GLN A 259 -21.05 -14.70 18.54
C GLN A 259 -19.78 -15.01 17.77
N TRP A 260 -19.42 -14.18 16.79
CA TRP A 260 -18.22 -14.37 16.00
C TRP A 260 -17.08 -13.49 16.51
N TRP A 261 -16.03 -14.14 17.01
CA TRP A 261 -14.88 -13.50 17.63
C TRP A 261 -13.59 -13.87 16.89
N VAL A 262 -12.65 -12.94 16.85
CA VAL A 262 -11.30 -13.10 16.32
C VAL A 262 -10.34 -12.99 17.49
N TYR A 263 -9.58 -14.06 17.76
CA TYR A 263 -8.46 -13.99 18.71
C TYR A 263 -7.19 -13.60 17.94
N THR A 264 -6.74 -12.36 18.14
CA THR A 264 -5.69 -11.70 17.35
C THR A 264 -4.29 -12.20 17.74
N PRO A 265 -3.24 -12.01 16.90
CA PRO A 265 -1.84 -12.24 17.29
C PRO A 265 -1.42 -11.46 18.53
N ASP A 266 -1.91 -10.22 18.67
CA ASP A 266 -1.65 -9.32 19.79
C ASP A 266 -2.41 -9.71 21.07
N ASN A 267 -3.01 -10.91 21.07
CA ASN A 267 -3.69 -11.55 22.18
C ASN A 267 -5.03 -10.92 22.61
N TYR A 268 -5.71 -10.18 21.72
CA TYR A 268 -7.06 -9.62 21.95
C TYR A 268 -8.16 -10.53 21.41
N ILE A 269 -9.35 -10.46 22.02
CA ILE A 269 -10.57 -11.12 21.52
C ILE A 269 -11.51 -10.04 20.98
N ARG A 270 -11.74 -10.05 19.66
CA ARG A 270 -12.47 -8.99 18.95
C ARG A 270 -13.68 -9.53 18.19
N ASN A 271 -14.86 -8.94 18.34
CA ASN A 271 -16.03 -9.19 17.53
C ASN A 271 -16.10 -8.18 16.38
N ASP A 272 -15.63 -8.59 15.21
CA ASP A 272 -15.57 -7.74 14.01
C ASP A 272 -16.86 -7.72 13.19
N ARG A 273 -17.80 -8.61 13.51
CA ARG A 273 -19.01 -8.79 12.71
C ARG A 273 -20.22 -8.08 13.31
N ALA A 274 -20.21 -7.82 14.61
CA ALA A 274 -21.29 -7.14 15.31
C ALA A 274 -21.38 -5.63 15.01
N HIS A 275 -20.29 -5.00 14.55
CA HIS A 275 -20.22 -3.57 14.26
C HIS A 275 -19.12 -3.26 13.25
N SER A 276 -19.32 -2.22 12.41
CA SER A 276 -18.41 -1.87 11.30
C SER A 276 -16.97 -1.52 11.72
N ARG A 277 -16.76 -1.24 13.00
CA ARG A 277 -15.46 -0.91 13.60
C ARG A 277 -14.90 -2.01 14.52
N GLY A 278 -15.68 -3.06 14.79
CA GLY A 278 -15.37 -4.14 15.72
C GLY A 278 -15.51 -3.76 17.20
N PHE A 279 -15.83 -4.74 18.06
CA PHE A 279 -15.83 -4.61 19.52
C PHE A 279 -14.79 -5.53 20.16
N CYS A 280 -14.10 -5.12 21.22
CA CYS A 280 -13.25 -6.00 22.03
C CYS A 280 -14.02 -6.58 23.22
N LEU A 281 -13.70 -7.80 23.62
CA LEU A 281 -14.08 -8.33 24.93
C LEU A 281 -13.22 -7.63 25.99
N ASP A 282 -13.88 -6.86 26.84
CA ASP A 282 -13.28 -5.89 27.75
C ASP A 282 -13.56 -6.23 29.22
N LEU A 283 -12.59 -5.96 30.09
CA LEU A 283 -12.80 -6.05 31.53
C LEU A 283 -13.35 -4.72 32.02
N THR A 284 -14.61 -4.69 32.43
CA THR A 284 -15.29 -3.45 32.84
C THR A 284 -14.50 -2.69 33.91
N ASP A 285 -14.09 -1.46 33.55
CA ASP A 285 -13.27 -0.53 34.34
C ASP A 285 -11.89 -1.08 34.76
N GLY A 286 -11.48 -2.20 34.17
CA GLY A 286 -10.29 -2.94 34.56
C GLY A 286 -10.29 -3.47 35.99
N ASP A 287 -11.47 -3.59 36.60
CA ASP A 287 -11.66 -4.06 37.96
C ASP A 287 -11.46 -5.59 38.05
N LEU A 288 -10.49 -6.02 38.86
CA LEU A 288 -10.16 -7.44 39.08
C LEU A 288 -11.01 -8.09 40.18
N THR A 289 -12.04 -7.42 40.70
CA THR A 289 -12.93 -7.98 41.73
C THR A 289 -13.69 -9.19 41.20
N ASN A 290 -13.72 -10.28 41.97
CA ASN A 290 -14.49 -11.48 41.60
C ASN A 290 -15.96 -11.14 41.39
N GLY A 291 -16.55 -11.66 40.32
CA GLY A 291 -17.93 -11.39 39.93
C GLY A 291 -18.10 -10.14 39.06
N ARG A 292 -17.02 -9.42 38.73
CA ARG A 292 -17.09 -8.32 37.76
C ARG A 292 -17.44 -8.88 36.39
N GLN A 293 -18.60 -8.49 35.85
CA GLN A 293 -19.01 -8.86 34.50
C GLN A 293 -18.07 -8.19 33.48
N THR A 294 -17.67 -8.91 32.45
CA THR A 294 -16.96 -8.36 31.30
C THR A 294 -17.94 -7.66 30.35
N GLN A 295 -17.47 -6.71 29.57
CA GLN A 295 -18.28 -5.96 28.61
C GLN A 295 -17.72 -6.08 27.20
N ILE A 296 -18.45 -5.55 26.23
CA ILE A 296 -17.93 -5.22 24.92
C ILE A 296 -17.65 -3.73 24.82
N TRP A 297 -16.59 -3.37 24.11
CA TRP A 297 -16.18 -1.98 23.95
C TRP A 297 -15.60 -1.72 22.57
N ASP A 298 -15.87 -0.54 21.99
CA ASP A 298 -15.47 -0.20 20.62
C ASP A 298 -13.95 -0.37 20.42
N ALA A 299 -13.57 -1.08 19.37
CA ALA A 299 -12.16 -1.35 19.04
C ALA A 299 -11.44 -0.13 18.41
N GLU A 300 -12.07 1.04 18.36
CA GLU A 300 -11.49 2.29 17.86
C GLU A 300 -10.68 3.09 18.89
N HIS A 301 -10.41 2.55 20.07
CA HIS A 301 -9.62 3.24 21.10
C HIS A 301 -8.62 2.28 21.75
N LEU A 302 -7.91 1.49 20.94
CA LEU A 302 -6.94 0.49 21.42
C LEU A 302 -5.64 1.13 21.93
N THR A 303 -5.74 1.89 23.02
CA THR A 303 -4.71 1.97 24.06
C THR A 303 -5.45 2.26 25.36
N LEU A 304 -6.02 1.22 25.98
CA LEU A 304 -6.21 1.03 27.43
C LEU A 304 -7.14 -0.19 27.67
N LEU A 305 -6.51 -1.34 27.94
CA LEU A 305 -6.84 -2.27 29.04
C LEU A 305 -7.85 -3.46 28.88
N HIS A 306 -7.31 -4.69 28.79
CA HIS A 306 -7.86 -6.06 29.11
C HIS A 306 -8.80 -6.73 28.11
N ILE A 307 -8.73 -8.04 27.78
CA ILE A 307 -8.23 -9.26 28.44
C ILE A 307 -7.21 -9.95 27.51
N ALA A 308 -6.01 -10.31 27.98
CA ALA A 308 -5.06 -11.13 27.22
C ALA A 308 -4.40 -12.20 28.08
N LEU A 309 -4.25 -13.36 27.46
CA LEU A 309 -3.73 -14.59 28.04
C LEU A 309 -2.24 -14.48 28.33
N THR A 310 -1.83 -14.59 29.59
CA THR A 310 -0.41 -14.73 29.98
C THR A 310 -0.15 -16.15 30.45
N PHE A 311 0.84 -16.82 29.83
CA PHE A 311 1.44 -18.05 30.34
C PHE A 311 2.91 -17.76 30.63
N ASP A 312 3.23 -17.73 31.92
CA ASP A 312 4.54 -17.57 32.56
C ASP A 312 5.40 -16.33 32.25
N LEU A 313 6.13 -15.94 33.30
CA LEU A 313 6.81 -14.67 33.53
C LEU A 313 7.87 -14.32 32.48
N ASP A 314 7.83 -13.09 31.95
CA ASP A 314 8.90 -12.10 32.15
C ASP A 314 8.47 -10.70 31.66
N VAL A 315 9.02 -9.69 32.35
CA VAL A 315 8.61 -8.29 32.38
C VAL A 315 8.89 -7.55 31.06
N TYR A 316 7.89 -6.89 30.47
CA TYR A 316 8.09 -5.72 29.59
C TYR A 316 7.05 -4.63 29.87
N LEU A 317 7.57 -3.42 30.08
CA LEU A 317 6.83 -2.16 30.22
C LEU A 317 6.54 -1.62 28.82
N GLU A 318 5.29 -1.40 28.46
CA GLU A 318 4.91 -0.63 27.27
C GLU A 318 3.76 0.31 27.62
N LEU A 319 4.01 1.61 27.41
CA LEU A 319 3.12 2.75 27.62
C LEU A 319 2.59 3.15 26.25
N ASP A 320 1.26 3.18 26.11
CA ASP A 320 0.59 3.35 24.83
C ASP A 320 -0.56 4.38 25.00
N ILE A 321 -0.58 5.45 24.19
CA ILE A 321 -1.67 6.44 24.10
C ILE A 321 -1.83 6.87 22.63
N CYS A 322 -3.00 6.63 22.00
CA CYS A 322 -3.76 7.64 21.23
C CYS A 322 -5.03 7.12 20.51
N ARG A 323 -6.14 7.88 20.57
CA ARG A 323 -6.98 8.17 19.37
C ARG A 323 -7.85 9.44 19.50
N ASN A 324 -8.31 9.89 18.34
CA ASN A 324 -8.95 11.16 18.00
C ASN A 324 -10.45 10.94 17.66
N SER A 325 -11.39 11.58 18.35
CA SER A 325 -12.61 12.16 17.74
C SER A 325 -13.29 13.16 18.70
N LEU A 326 -13.89 14.19 18.10
CA LEU A 326 -14.50 15.34 18.74
C LEU A 326 -15.76 14.97 19.56
N HIS A 327 -15.58 14.72 20.85
CA HIS A 327 -16.36 15.25 21.97
C HIS A 327 -15.96 14.50 23.24
N THR A 328 -15.83 15.25 24.34
CA THR A 328 -15.63 14.78 25.72
C THR A 328 -14.17 14.68 26.18
N ILE A 329 -13.74 15.80 26.76
CA ILE A 329 -13.01 15.91 28.03
C ILE A 329 -12.48 14.58 28.61
N TRP A 330 -11.17 14.52 28.57
CA TRP A 330 -10.24 13.64 29.21
C TRP A 330 -10.52 13.24 30.73
N VAL A 331 -10.30 11.98 31.21
CA VAL A 331 -9.93 11.51 32.62
C VAL A 331 -8.78 10.47 32.72
N LEU A 332 -7.70 10.81 33.46
CA LEU A 332 -6.48 10.03 33.73
C LEU A 332 -6.45 9.96 35.25
N GLU A 333 -6.52 8.76 35.83
CA GLU A 333 -6.39 8.54 37.27
C GLU A 333 -5.24 7.58 37.58
N LEU A 334 -4.18 8.14 38.17
CA LEU A 334 -3.34 7.48 39.15
C LEU A 334 -4.19 7.23 40.41
N MET A 335 -4.59 5.98 40.70
CA MET A 335 -5.23 5.62 41.97
C MET A 335 -4.21 5.16 43.00
N LEU A 336 -4.26 5.76 44.19
CA LEU A 336 -4.16 5.11 45.51
C LEU A 336 -4.88 6.01 46.57
N PRO A 337 -5.40 5.47 47.69
CA PRO A 337 -6.84 5.41 47.92
C PRO A 337 -7.32 6.17 49.17
N LEU A 338 -8.56 6.68 49.15
CA LEU A 338 -9.31 6.99 50.37
C LEU A 338 -10.76 6.48 50.30
N ARG A 339 -11.16 5.84 51.39
CA ARG A 339 -12.40 5.09 51.60
C ARG A 339 -13.59 5.98 51.98
N SER A 340 -14.78 5.48 51.61
CA SER A 340 -16.04 5.40 52.38
C SER A 340 -17.08 6.53 52.35
N LEU A 341 -18.35 6.06 52.33
CA LEU A 341 -19.67 6.71 52.54
C LEU A 341 -20.21 7.44 51.29
N GLY A 342 -21.43 7.26 50.78
CA GLY A 342 -22.65 6.58 51.22
C GLY A 342 -23.85 7.34 50.59
N GLN A 343 -24.73 6.64 49.86
CA GLN A 343 -26.10 7.01 49.39
C GLN A 343 -26.54 8.49 49.31
N GLN A 344 -27.00 8.97 48.14
CA GLN A 344 -28.40 9.40 47.87
C GLN A 344 -28.62 10.03 46.47
N GLN A 345 -29.90 10.04 46.11
CA GLN A 345 -30.63 10.31 44.86
C GLN A 345 -30.65 11.77 44.32
N TYR A 346 -30.91 11.87 43.00
CA TYR A 346 -31.59 12.94 42.21
C TYR A 346 -30.84 14.18 41.65
N LEU A 347 -30.89 14.26 40.30
CA LEU A 347 -31.09 15.41 39.38
C LEU A 347 -30.00 16.49 39.16
N LEU A 348 -29.54 16.53 37.90
CA LEU A 348 -29.10 17.69 37.10
C LEU A 348 -28.19 18.73 37.77
N GLN A 349 -26.87 18.50 37.65
CA GLN A 349 -25.90 19.57 37.48
C GLN A 349 -24.75 19.04 36.61
N TYR A 350 -24.62 19.60 35.40
CA TYR A 350 -23.41 19.44 34.58
C TYR A 350 -22.26 20.08 35.37
N ASP A 351 -21.40 19.27 35.96
CA ASP A 351 -20.34 19.74 36.83
C ASP A 351 -19.06 20.00 36.03
N PHE A 352 -18.58 21.24 36.09
CA PHE A 352 -17.42 21.81 35.41
C PHE A 352 -16.07 21.21 35.87
N SER A 353 -16.06 20.12 36.64
CA SER A 353 -14.92 19.60 37.39
C SER A 353 -14.10 18.53 36.65
N VAL A 354 -14.73 17.70 35.82
CA VAL A 354 -14.04 16.61 35.07
C VAL A 354 -13.10 17.17 33.99
N ALA A 355 -13.47 18.30 33.38
CA ALA A 355 -12.63 19.04 32.42
C ALA A 355 -11.35 19.60 33.03
N SER A 356 -11.37 19.93 34.33
CA SER A 356 -10.23 20.46 35.05
C SER A 356 -9.21 19.37 35.42
N MET A 357 -9.68 18.14 35.68
CA MET A 357 -8.84 17.05 36.19
C MET A 357 -7.93 16.43 35.14
N MET A 358 -8.32 16.25 33.87
CA MET A 358 -7.42 15.63 32.89
C MET A 358 -6.64 16.58 31.99
N THR A 359 -7.00 17.87 31.96
CA THR A 359 -5.98 18.88 31.64
C THR A 359 -4.77 18.79 32.58
N SER A 360 -4.90 18.19 33.78
CA SER A 360 -3.78 18.08 34.73
C SER A 360 -2.79 16.96 34.43
N LEU A 361 -3.19 15.82 33.85
CA LEU A 361 -2.30 14.65 33.78
C LEU A 361 -1.42 14.63 32.53
N LEU A 362 -1.93 15.07 31.37
CA LEU A 362 -1.07 15.34 30.19
C LEU A 362 -0.18 16.57 30.39
N ALA A 363 -0.64 17.55 31.16
CA ALA A 363 0.20 18.68 31.60
C ALA A 363 1.23 18.29 32.69
N SER A 364 1.11 17.09 33.28
CA SER A 364 2.07 16.57 34.28
C SER A 364 3.17 15.70 33.69
N LEU A 365 3.03 15.26 32.43
CA LEU A 365 4.09 14.54 31.72
C LEU A 365 5.23 15.51 31.35
N PRO A 366 6.50 15.09 31.49
CA PRO A 366 7.64 15.82 30.93
C PRO A 366 7.49 16.02 29.42
N GLU A 367 7.99 17.14 28.91
CA GLU A 367 7.89 17.49 27.48
C GLU A 367 8.57 16.44 26.59
N GLU A 368 9.60 15.75 27.09
CA GLU A 368 10.32 14.69 26.39
C GLU A 368 9.43 13.47 26.12
N LEU A 369 8.58 13.08 27.07
CA LEU A 369 7.66 11.95 26.86
C LEU A 369 6.53 12.32 25.90
N VAL A 370 6.03 13.56 25.98
CA VAL A 370 5.03 14.06 25.02
C VAL A 370 5.64 14.13 23.61
N PHE A 371 6.91 14.52 23.50
CA PHE A 371 7.66 14.54 22.24
C PHE A 371 7.79 13.13 21.64
N GLU A 372 8.25 12.15 22.42
CA GLU A 372 8.37 10.77 21.96
C GLU A 372 7.03 10.20 21.51
N VAL A 373 5.94 10.45 22.27
CA VAL A 373 4.59 10.04 21.86
C VAL A 373 4.22 10.67 20.51
N MET A 374 4.42 11.99 20.34
CA MET A 374 4.06 12.68 19.10
C MET A 374 4.85 12.19 17.87
N LEU A 375 6.06 11.63 18.03
CA LEU A 375 6.84 11.08 16.91
C LEU A 375 6.17 9.87 16.23
N TYR A 376 5.32 9.13 16.96
CA TYR A 376 4.63 7.95 16.43
C TYR A 376 3.20 8.25 15.94
N LEU A 377 2.78 9.52 15.96
CA LEU A 377 1.43 9.93 15.58
C LEU A 377 1.37 10.44 14.14
N ASN A 378 0.20 10.25 13.52
CA ASN A 378 -0.10 10.88 12.23
C ASN A 378 -0.44 12.37 12.41
N GLY A 379 -0.36 13.14 11.32
CA GLY A 379 -0.59 14.59 11.32
C GLY A 379 -1.90 15.03 12.03
N PRO A 380 -3.07 14.44 11.72
CA PRO A 380 -4.32 14.78 12.40
C PRO A 380 -4.28 14.55 13.92
N SER A 381 -3.63 13.48 14.38
CA SER A 381 -3.49 13.17 15.81
C SER A 381 -2.55 14.16 16.51
N ILE A 382 -1.43 14.50 15.85
CA ILE A 382 -0.50 15.55 16.33
C ILE A 382 -1.24 16.88 16.50
N LEU A 383 -2.04 17.30 15.50
CA LEU A 383 -2.80 18.55 15.57
C LEU A 383 -3.80 18.55 16.72
N CYS A 384 -4.55 17.47 16.88
CA CYS A 384 -5.52 17.39 17.96
C CYS A 384 -4.85 17.42 19.33
N MET A 385 -3.71 16.73 19.51
CA MET A 385 -2.92 16.86 20.74
C MET A 385 -2.45 18.29 20.96
N ALA A 386 -1.96 18.98 19.93
CA ALA A 386 -1.55 20.38 20.03
C ALA A 386 -2.69 21.32 20.46
N LEU A 387 -3.94 20.97 20.14
CA LEU A 387 -5.14 21.74 20.52
C LEU A 387 -5.62 21.45 21.96
N THR A 388 -5.07 20.44 22.64
CA THR A 388 -5.52 20.08 24.01
C THR A 388 -5.00 21.00 25.10
N CYS A 389 -3.71 21.38 25.08
CA CYS A 389 -3.09 22.18 26.13
C CYS A 389 -1.82 22.91 25.67
N ARG A 390 -1.34 23.88 26.45
CA ARG A 390 -0.14 24.68 26.13
C ARG A 390 1.16 23.87 26.06
N SER A 391 1.31 22.85 26.91
CA SER A 391 2.49 21.98 26.92
C SER A 391 2.58 21.16 25.62
N CYS A 392 1.49 20.49 25.24
CA CYS A 392 1.40 19.80 23.93
C CYS A 392 1.59 20.76 22.76
N TYR A 393 1.04 21.97 22.84
CA TYR A 393 1.27 22.99 21.81
C TYR A 393 2.74 23.41 21.71
N ALA A 394 3.47 23.48 22.83
CA ALA A 394 4.90 23.78 22.86
C ALA A 394 5.73 22.67 22.22
N VAL A 395 5.44 21.40 22.54
CA VAL A 395 6.08 20.23 21.91
C VAL A 395 5.76 20.17 20.41
N PHE A 396 4.52 20.50 20.02
CA PHE A 396 4.14 20.65 18.62
C PHE A 396 4.92 21.73 17.88
N GLN A 397 5.49 22.74 18.55
CA GLN A 397 6.39 23.71 17.91
C GLN A 397 7.80 23.17 17.65
N SER A 398 8.16 22.02 18.23
CA SER A 398 9.46 21.40 17.94
C SER A 398 9.56 21.03 16.46
N LYS A 399 10.75 21.21 15.87
CA LYS A 399 10.96 21.01 14.45
C LYS A 399 10.66 19.56 13.98
N PRO A 400 11.03 18.49 14.70
CA PRO A 400 10.70 17.13 14.28
C PRO A 400 9.19 16.85 14.21
N ILE A 401 8.42 17.32 15.21
CA ILE A 401 6.96 17.14 15.21
C ILE A 401 6.31 17.99 14.13
N ARG A 402 6.78 19.23 13.92
CA ARG A 402 6.34 20.06 12.79
C ARG A 402 6.61 19.40 11.45
N TYR A 403 7.75 18.72 11.29
CA TYR A 403 8.10 18.03 10.06
C TYR A 403 7.09 16.94 9.72
N ILE A 404 6.78 16.05 10.67
CA ILE A 404 5.79 14.97 10.48
C ILE A 404 4.41 15.55 10.15
N TYR A 405 3.98 16.57 10.90
CA TYR A 405 2.71 17.25 10.66
C TYR A 405 2.66 17.90 9.28
N GLU A 406 3.69 18.64 8.87
CA GLU A 406 3.70 19.35 7.59
C GLU A 406 3.84 18.41 6.40
N LEU A 407 4.56 17.29 6.50
CA LEU A 407 4.51 16.23 5.49
C LEU A 407 3.09 15.72 5.28
N CYS A 408 2.41 15.35 6.37
CA CYS A 408 1.05 14.84 6.33
C CYS A 408 0.06 15.86 5.73
N MET A 409 0.18 17.13 6.10
CA MET A 409 -0.69 18.20 5.58
C MET A 409 -0.49 18.46 4.08
N ASN A 410 0.65 18.07 3.51
CA ASN A 410 0.92 18.21 2.09
C ASN A 410 0.77 16.89 1.33
N ASP A 411 0.22 15.85 1.99
CA ASP A 411 0.08 14.50 1.48
C ASP A 411 1.42 13.93 0.94
N MET A 412 2.51 14.28 1.61
CA MET A 412 3.88 13.87 1.28
C MET A 412 4.42 12.83 2.26
N GLN A 413 5.39 12.05 1.79
CA GLN A 413 6.12 11.05 2.56
C GLN A 413 7.63 11.37 2.53
N ASP A 414 8.32 11.08 3.63
CA ASP A 414 9.80 11.06 3.68
C ASP A 414 10.31 9.85 2.90
N THR A 415 11.39 10.04 2.14
CA THR A 415 12.00 9.01 1.29
C THR A 415 13.13 8.24 1.99
N GLY A 416 13.38 8.50 3.28
CA GLY A 416 14.42 7.86 4.09
C GLY A 416 15.72 8.66 4.15
N SER A 417 15.64 9.99 4.26
CA SER A 417 16.83 10.86 4.31
C SER A 417 17.56 10.77 5.67
N ASN A 418 18.90 10.70 5.64
CA ASN A 418 19.74 10.78 6.85
C ASN A 418 19.91 12.21 7.40
N ARG A 419 19.21 13.20 6.82
CA ARG A 419 19.31 14.61 7.25
C ARG A 419 18.55 14.85 8.55
N PRO A 420 19.02 15.77 9.41
CA PRO A 420 18.29 16.18 10.60
C PRO A 420 16.87 16.70 10.28
N PRO A 421 15.85 16.39 11.12
CA PRO A 421 14.46 16.81 10.88
C PRO A 421 14.26 18.32 10.76
N ASP A 422 15.12 19.12 11.40
CA ASP A 422 15.10 20.57 11.30
C ASP A 422 15.48 21.07 9.92
N GLU A 423 16.51 20.48 9.32
CA GLU A 423 16.90 20.76 7.94
C GLU A 423 15.81 20.30 6.96
N LEU A 424 15.23 19.11 7.19
CA LEU A 424 14.16 18.58 6.36
C LEU A 424 12.90 19.45 6.41
N LEU A 425 12.51 19.96 7.58
CA LEU A 425 11.39 20.91 7.70
C LEU A 425 11.65 22.19 6.91
N ASP A 426 12.85 22.76 7.04
CA ASP A 426 13.20 24.00 6.34
C ASP A 426 13.21 23.80 4.81
N LEU A 427 13.71 22.64 4.33
CA LEU A 427 13.65 22.25 2.92
C LEU A 427 12.22 21.98 2.41
N LEU A 428 11.37 21.37 3.23
CA LEU A 428 9.95 21.12 2.89
C LEU A 428 9.20 22.44 2.73
N ARG A 429 9.38 23.37 3.68
CA ARG A 429 8.76 24.71 3.62
C ARG A 429 9.30 25.54 2.46
N ASP A 430 10.59 25.46 2.18
CA ASP A 430 11.18 26.11 1.02
C ASP A 430 10.55 25.62 -0.28
N ARG A 431 10.43 24.29 -0.43
CA ARG A 431 9.73 23.65 -1.54
C ARG A 431 8.28 24.11 -1.65
N GLN A 432 7.53 24.15 -0.55
CA GLN A 432 6.13 24.60 -0.55
C GLN A 432 6.00 26.05 -1.03
N ARG A 433 6.87 26.95 -0.54
CA ARG A 433 6.90 28.35 -0.99
C ARG A 433 7.23 28.45 -2.47
N ALA A 434 8.25 27.72 -2.92
CA ALA A 434 8.69 27.72 -4.31
C ALA A 434 7.54 27.31 -5.25
N TRP A 435 6.83 26.21 -4.97
CA TRP A 435 5.66 25.79 -5.75
C TRP A 435 4.49 26.78 -5.66
N ALA A 436 4.23 27.30 -4.46
CA ALA A 436 3.17 28.27 -4.23
C ALA A 436 3.36 29.58 -5.01
N GLU A 437 4.60 30.04 -5.16
CA GLU A 437 4.94 31.29 -5.83
C GLU A 437 5.38 31.06 -7.28
N LEU A 438 5.46 29.79 -7.71
CA LEU A 438 6.08 29.39 -8.98
C LEU A 438 7.49 29.98 -9.11
N ASP A 439 8.24 29.96 -8.00
CA ASP A 439 9.63 30.41 -7.89
C ASP A 439 10.59 29.24 -8.08
N TRP A 440 10.89 28.94 -9.35
CA TRP A 440 11.85 27.90 -9.72
C TRP A 440 13.30 28.42 -9.59
N LYS A 441 14.18 27.57 -9.10
CA LYS A 441 15.60 27.86 -8.82
C LYS A 441 16.49 27.83 -10.06
N SER A 442 16.12 27.02 -11.06
CA SER A 442 16.84 26.96 -12.34
C SER A 442 15.89 26.93 -13.53
N THR A 443 16.40 27.33 -14.69
CA THR A 443 15.73 27.17 -15.97
C THR A 443 16.75 26.65 -16.98
N ASP A 444 16.45 25.49 -17.54
CA ASP A 444 17.33 24.79 -18.46
C ASP A 444 16.59 24.51 -19.77
N VAL A 445 17.32 24.42 -20.88
CA VAL A 445 16.75 24.13 -22.19
C VAL A 445 17.39 22.85 -22.73
N VAL A 446 16.57 21.84 -22.96
CA VAL A 446 16.96 20.56 -23.52
C VAL A 446 16.36 20.43 -24.91
N ARG A 447 17.21 20.21 -25.93
CA ARG A 447 16.76 20.04 -27.31
C ARG A 447 16.84 18.59 -27.72
N ILE A 448 15.74 18.08 -28.25
CA ILE A 448 15.59 16.72 -28.73
C ILE A 448 15.43 16.78 -30.24
N GLN A 449 16.33 16.10 -30.96
CA GLN A 449 16.33 16.09 -32.43
C GLN A 449 15.08 15.40 -33.01
N ARG A 450 14.79 15.64 -34.30
CA ARG A 450 13.56 15.23 -35.04
C ARG A 450 13.13 13.76 -34.83
N ASN A 451 11.86 13.51 -35.15
CA ASN A 451 11.10 12.25 -35.04
C ASN A 451 10.75 11.86 -33.60
N LEU A 452 9.81 12.61 -33.02
CA LEU A 452 9.05 12.12 -31.86
C LEU A 452 8.03 11.10 -32.36
N GLY A 453 8.38 9.82 -32.34
CA GLY A 453 7.39 8.75 -32.37
C GLY A 453 6.70 8.68 -31.00
N ALA A 454 6.78 7.54 -30.33
CA ALA A 454 6.33 7.42 -28.95
C ALA A 454 7.25 8.22 -28.00
N TYR A 455 6.68 8.87 -26.98
CA TYR A 455 7.46 9.56 -25.95
C TYR A 455 6.74 9.47 -24.59
N GLU A 456 7.52 9.60 -23.52
CA GLU A 456 7.03 9.42 -22.16
C GLU A 456 7.85 10.27 -21.17
N LEU A 457 7.22 10.81 -20.13
CA LEU A 457 7.88 11.59 -19.07
C LEU A 457 7.53 11.03 -17.69
N VAL A 458 8.52 10.47 -17.01
CA VAL A 458 8.34 9.86 -15.69
C VAL A 458 9.54 10.16 -14.82
N SER A 459 9.30 10.73 -13.64
CA SER A 459 10.35 10.96 -12.63
C SER A 459 11.59 11.69 -13.16
N GLY A 460 11.39 12.78 -13.90
CA GLY A 460 12.49 13.53 -14.53
C GLY A 460 13.17 12.80 -15.69
N THR A 461 12.62 11.69 -16.18
CA THR A 461 13.15 10.95 -17.33
C THR A 461 12.22 11.14 -18.51
N PHE A 462 12.66 11.90 -19.51
CA PHE A 462 11.99 12.06 -20.79
C PHE A 462 12.57 11.06 -21.80
N SER A 463 11.79 10.06 -22.18
CA SER A 463 12.18 9.04 -23.16
C SER A 463 11.43 9.24 -24.46
N ARG A 464 12.06 8.95 -25.59
CA ARG A 464 11.40 8.91 -26.91
C ARG A 464 11.94 7.80 -27.79
N SER A 465 11.08 7.25 -28.64
CA SER A 465 11.42 6.29 -29.68
C SER A 465 10.88 6.74 -31.04
N ASP A 466 11.63 6.47 -32.10
CA ASP A 466 11.18 6.64 -33.51
C ASP A 466 10.87 5.29 -34.20
N GLY A 467 10.77 4.23 -33.41
CA GLY A 467 10.64 2.85 -33.89
C GLY A 467 11.85 2.04 -33.46
N ASN A 468 13.02 2.34 -34.04
CA ASN A 468 14.22 1.56 -33.83
C ASN A 468 15.23 2.21 -32.88
N ASP A 469 15.21 3.54 -32.69
CA ASP A 469 16.12 4.20 -31.76
C ASP A 469 15.41 4.64 -30.49
N LEU A 470 16.07 4.48 -29.33
CA LEU A 470 15.60 4.99 -28.04
C LEU A 470 16.54 6.08 -27.54
N SER A 471 15.97 7.23 -27.20
CA SER A 471 16.68 8.32 -26.53
C SER A 471 16.07 8.56 -25.16
N VAL A 472 16.87 8.41 -24.12
CA VAL A 472 16.47 8.60 -22.72
C VAL A 472 17.18 9.83 -22.18
N THR A 473 16.42 10.86 -21.82
CA THR A 473 16.95 12.13 -21.30
C THR A 473 16.56 12.28 -19.85
N TYR A 474 17.54 12.23 -18.96
CA TYR A 474 17.37 12.62 -17.56
C TYR A 474 17.42 14.14 -17.48
N LEU A 475 16.29 14.75 -17.14
CA LEU A 475 16.11 16.19 -17.12
C LEU A 475 16.89 16.81 -15.95
N PRO A 476 17.51 18.00 -16.16
CA PRO A 476 18.21 18.72 -15.11
C PRO A 476 17.27 19.04 -13.94
N SER A 477 17.79 19.01 -12.73
CA SER A 477 17.13 19.54 -11.53
C SER A 477 17.92 20.71 -10.95
N ALA A 478 17.39 21.37 -9.92
CA ALA A 478 18.11 22.39 -9.18
C ALA A 478 19.41 21.88 -8.51
N ARG A 479 19.60 20.54 -8.44
CA ARG A 479 20.72 19.90 -7.74
C ARG A 479 21.65 19.11 -8.64
N GLN A 480 21.17 18.66 -9.81
CA GLN A 480 21.90 17.75 -10.68
C GLN A 480 21.75 18.17 -12.15
N PRO A 481 22.83 18.18 -12.93
CA PRO A 481 22.74 18.44 -14.36
C PRO A 481 22.02 17.29 -15.07
N GLY A 482 21.31 17.63 -16.14
CA GLY A 482 20.68 16.65 -17.01
C GLY A 482 21.71 15.93 -17.87
N HIS A 483 21.33 14.75 -18.38
CA HIS A 483 22.14 14.02 -19.35
C HIS A 483 21.25 13.16 -20.25
N THR A 484 21.75 12.84 -21.44
CA THR A 484 21.01 12.03 -22.42
C THR A 484 21.80 10.78 -22.77
N ILE A 485 21.07 9.67 -22.84
CA ILE A 485 21.52 8.38 -23.27
C ILE A 485 20.84 8.07 -24.61
N HIS A 486 21.63 7.85 -25.65
CA HIS A 486 21.14 7.38 -26.94
C HIS A 486 21.44 5.89 -27.13
N ARG A 487 20.48 5.16 -27.67
CA ARG A 487 20.56 3.75 -28.03
C ARG A 487 20.14 3.61 -29.49
N SER A 488 21.12 3.33 -30.35
CA SER A 488 20.87 3.03 -31.76
C SER A 488 20.51 1.56 -31.90
N SER A 489 19.44 1.26 -32.64
CA SER A 489 18.90 -0.10 -32.87
C SER A 489 18.46 -0.84 -31.61
N LEU A 490 17.16 -0.78 -31.32
CA LEU A 490 16.48 -1.60 -30.32
C LEU A 490 16.30 -3.05 -30.80
N ASP A 491 16.44 -3.29 -32.10
CA ASP A 491 16.06 -4.51 -32.80
C ASP A 491 14.58 -4.87 -32.55
N ILE A 492 13.75 -3.84 -32.35
CA ILE A 492 12.30 -3.90 -32.12
C ILE A 492 11.68 -2.75 -32.91
N ASP A 493 10.65 -3.03 -33.70
CA ASP A 493 9.83 -1.98 -34.33
C ASP A 493 8.85 -1.42 -33.29
N THR A 494 9.37 -0.51 -32.45
CA THR A 494 8.63 0.04 -31.30
C THR A 494 7.49 0.93 -31.78
N ARG A 495 6.26 0.55 -31.45
CA ARG A 495 5.08 1.38 -31.68
C ARG A 495 4.81 2.33 -30.53
N ASP A 496 4.83 1.81 -29.31
CA ASP A 496 4.59 2.57 -28.09
C ASP A 496 5.34 1.97 -26.89
N PHE A 497 5.45 2.70 -25.79
CA PHE A 497 6.09 2.20 -24.57
C PHE A 497 5.65 2.94 -23.30
N ALA A 498 5.82 2.29 -22.16
CA ALA A 498 5.78 2.93 -20.85
C ALA A 498 7.10 2.70 -20.10
N ILE A 499 7.47 3.62 -19.21
CA ILE A 499 8.65 3.52 -18.36
C ILE A 499 8.28 3.63 -16.88
N ASP A 500 9.03 2.94 -16.02
CA ASP A 500 9.13 3.22 -14.59
C ASP A 500 10.63 3.36 -14.26
N ALA A 501 11.09 4.62 -14.23
CA ALA A 501 12.49 4.94 -13.95
C ALA A 501 12.93 4.52 -12.54
N SER A 502 12.00 4.38 -11.58
CA SER A 502 12.32 3.95 -10.21
C SER A 502 12.73 2.47 -10.13
N GLN A 503 12.38 1.69 -11.15
CA GLN A 503 12.73 0.28 -11.28
C GLN A 503 13.69 0.00 -12.43
N ASP A 504 14.18 1.03 -13.13
CA ASP A 504 14.93 0.89 -14.38
C ASP A 504 14.14 0.12 -15.45
N LEU A 505 12.81 0.24 -15.50
CA LEU A 505 11.93 -0.59 -16.35
C LEU A 505 11.40 0.19 -17.57
N ILE A 506 11.46 -0.43 -18.75
CA ILE A 506 10.71 -0.02 -19.94
C ILE A 506 9.94 -1.20 -20.52
N ILE A 507 8.65 -0.99 -20.78
CA ILE A 507 7.77 -1.94 -21.49
C ILE A 507 7.60 -1.43 -22.92
N LEU A 508 8.26 -2.08 -23.89
CA LEU A 508 8.17 -1.73 -25.31
C LEU A 508 7.09 -2.56 -25.98
N LEU A 509 6.18 -1.92 -26.71
CA LEU A 509 5.17 -2.57 -27.55
C LEU A 509 5.64 -2.57 -29.00
N GLU A 510 5.74 -3.76 -29.57
CA GLU A 510 6.09 -3.98 -30.98
C GLU A 510 4.85 -4.31 -31.79
N ASP A 511 4.74 -3.66 -32.96
CA ASP A 511 3.64 -3.89 -33.88
C ASP A 511 4.05 -3.70 -35.34
N THR A 512 4.19 -4.79 -36.09
CA THR A 512 4.80 -4.82 -37.45
C THR A 512 3.84 -4.51 -38.60
N VAL A 513 2.63 -3.99 -38.32
CA VAL A 513 1.62 -3.46 -39.26
C VAL A 513 1.05 -4.45 -40.31
N LEU A 514 1.69 -5.59 -40.59
CA LEU A 514 1.20 -6.57 -41.57
C LEU A 514 -0.08 -7.27 -41.07
N PRO A 515 -1.22 -7.15 -41.78
CA PRO A 515 -2.44 -7.87 -41.41
C PRO A 515 -2.26 -9.38 -41.58
N ASP A 516 -2.40 -10.15 -40.50
CA ASP A 516 -2.32 -11.62 -40.52
C ASP A 516 -3.43 -12.28 -39.67
N VAL A 517 -3.84 -13.50 -40.02
CA VAL A 517 -4.81 -14.29 -39.26
C VAL A 517 -4.18 -14.62 -37.91
N ASN A 518 -4.69 -14.03 -36.82
CA ASN A 518 -4.11 -14.06 -35.47
C ASN A 518 -2.80 -13.25 -35.29
N ARG A 519 -2.78 -12.01 -35.80
CA ARG A 519 -1.71 -11.04 -35.54
C ARG A 519 -1.35 -10.97 -34.06
N ARG A 520 -0.07 -11.22 -33.77
CA ARG A 520 0.48 -11.25 -32.42
C ARG A 520 1.24 -9.96 -32.14
N ILE A 521 0.83 -9.26 -31.10
CA ILE A 521 1.54 -8.09 -30.55
C ILE A 521 2.53 -8.59 -29.51
N SER A 522 3.75 -8.06 -29.55
CA SER A 522 4.82 -8.42 -28.60
C SER A 522 5.06 -7.27 -27.63
N LEU A 523 5.31 -7.60 -26.37
CA LEU A 523 5.65 -6.68 -25.31
C LEU A 523 7.01 -7.09 -24.74
N TYR A 524 7.97 -6.17 -24.65
CA TYR A 524 9.30 -6.47 -24.16
C TYR A 524 9.56 -5.77 -22.83
N CYS A 525 9.89 -6.54 -21.80
CA CYS A 525 10.29 -6.02 -20.49
C CYS A 525 11.81 -5.83 -20.47
N ARG A 526 12.28 -4.59 -20.62
CA ARG A 526 13.71 -4.28 -20.69
C ARG A 526 14.15 -3.27 -19.63
N THR A 527 15.45 -3.17 -19.42
CA THR A 527 16.05 -2.12 -18.59
C THR A 527 16.14 -0.81 -19.37
N ILE A 528 15.80 0.33 -18.76
CA ILE A 528 16.02 1.66 -19.39
C ILE A 528 17.52 1.90 -19.60
N SER A 529 18.32 1.61 -18.57
CA SER A 529 19.74 1.92 -18.51
C SER A 529 20.57 1.16 -19.56
N SER A 530 20.30 -0.13 -19.76
CA SER A 530 21.14 -1.02 -20.56
C SER A 530 20.45 -1.67 -21.77
N ASN A 531 19.15 -1.44 -21.96
CA ASN A 531 18.32 -2.08 -23.00
C ASN A 531 18.44 -3.62 -23.01
N GLN A 532 18.72 -4.25 -21.87
CA GLN A 532 18.72 -5.70 -21.70
C GLN A 532 17.37 -6.18 -21.20
N VAL A 533 17.09 -7.49 -21.28
CA VAL A 533 15.94 -8.08 -20.59
C VAL A 533 15.98 -7.70 -19.11
N HIS A 534 14.88 -7.21 -18.59
CA HIS A 534 14.81 -6.75 -17.21
C HIS A 534 15.05 -7.94 -16.25
N PRO A 535 15.98 -7.87 -15.28
CA PRO A 535 16.37 -9.02 -14.47
C PRO A 535 15.24 -9.59 -13.59
N ASN A 536 14.29 -8.75 -13.20
CA ASN A 536 13.11 -9.16 -12.43
C ASN A 536 11.94 -9.65 -13.29
N ALA A 537 12.03 -9.61 -14.62
CA ALA A 537 10.96 -10.10 -15.47
C ALA A 537 11.04 -11.62 -15.56
N ALA A 538 9.95 -12.33 -15.25
CA ALA A 538 9.89 -13.78 -15.45
C ALA A 538 10.07 -14.14 -16.94
N GLU A 539 9.50 -13.32 -17.82
CA GLU A 539 9.64 -13.44 -19.26
C GLU A 539 10.05 -12.10 -19.86
N GLY A 540 11.15 -12.09 -20.64
CA GLY A 540 11.60 -10.88 -21.32
C GLY A 540 10.71 -10.44 -22.49
N LYS A 541 9.84 -11.33 -22.97
CA LYS A 541 8.91 -11.09 -24.07
C LYS A 541 7.55 -11.71 -23.75
N LEU A 542 6.54 -10.86 -23.56
CA LEU A 542 5.14 -11.22 -23.41
C LEU A 542 4.41 -10.97 -24.75
N SER A 543 3.18 -11.46 -24.88
CA SER A 543 2.40 -11.24 -26.10
C SER A 543 0.91 -11.46 -25.95
N PHE A 544 0.13 -10.85 -26.82
CA PHE A 544 -1.30 -11.12 -27.00
C PHE A 544 -1.68 -11.08 -28.48
N THR A 545 -2.82 -11.67 -28.84
CA THR A 545 -3.31 -11.72 -30.23
C THR A 545 -4.43 -10.73 -30.46
N ILE A 546 -4.39 -9.95 -31.53
CA ILE A 546 -5.53 -9.14 -31.99
C ILE A 546 -6.31 -9.97 -33.00
N MET A 547 -7.59 -10.20 -32.70
CA MET A 547 -8.50 -10.94 -33.57
C MET A 547 -8.92 -10.08 -34.77
N ASP A 548 -9.15 -10.74 -35.91
CA ASP A 548 -9.60 -10.07 -37.13
C ASP A 548 -11.07 -9.63 -37.01
N HIS A 549 -11.35 -8.36 -37.33
CA HIS A 549 -12.70 -7.80 -37.31
C HIS A 549 -13.27 -7.68 -38.73
N PRO A 550 -14.50 -8.18 -39.00
CA PRO A 550 -15.08 -8.26 -40.35
C PRO A 550 -15.14 -6.95 -41.15
N GLY A 551 -15.15 -5.80 -40.47
CA GLY A 551 -15.20 -4.47 -41.10
C GLY A 551 -13.94 -3.60 -40.95
N PHE A 552 -13.04 -3.93 -40.02
CA PHE A 552 -11.91 -3.05 -39.66
C PHE A 552 -10.55 -3.77 -39.60
N GLY A 553 -10.52 -5.08 -39.90
CA GLY A 553 -9.32 -5.88 -39.82
C GLY A 553 -8.84 -6.09 -38.38
N ASN A 554 -7.54 -6.30 -38.21
CA ASN A 554 -6.84 -6.47 -36.94
C ASN A 554 -5.86 -5.32 -36.67
N VAL A 555 -6.18 -4.11 -37.11
CA VAL A 555 -5.32 -2.94 -36.94
C VAL A 555 -5.45 -2.39 -35.51
N LEU A 556 -4.34 -2.37 -34.79
CA LEU A 556 -4.22 -1.59 -33.56
C LEU A 556 -4.21 -0.10 -33.95
N HIS A 557 -5.16 0.70 -33.47
CA HIS A 557 -5.19 2.14 -33.75
C HIS A 557 -4.39 2.92 -32.74
N ASP A 558 -4.54 2.57 -31.47
CA ASP A 558 -3.89 3.21 -30.36
C ASP A 558 -3.61 2.18 -29.27
N ALA A 559 -2.62 2.43 -28.41
CA ALA A 559 -2.28 1.54 -27.31
C ALA A 559 -1.73 2.34 -26.14
N GLU A 560 -2.48 2.40 -25.05
CA GLU A 560 -2.01 3.03 -23.82
C GLU A 560 -1.45 1.98 -22.88
N ILE A 561 -0.28 2.29 -22.28
CA ILE A 561 0.40 1.40 -21.34
C ILE A 561 0.59 2.15 -20.03
N GLN A 562 0.18 1.54 -18.92
CA GLN A 562 0.40 2.08 -17.58
C GLN A 562 1.06 1.04 -16.69
N ILE A 563 1.98 1.47 -15.83
CA ILE A 563 2.74 0.62 -14.91
C ILE A 563 2.35 0.97 -13.47
N ALA A 564 2.08 -0.04 -12.66
CA ALA A 564 1.80 0.03 -11.23
C ALA A 564 2.59 -1.05 -10.48
N ASP A 565 3.80 -0.71 -10.00
CA ASP A 565 4.73 -1.61 -9.31
C ASP A 565 5.12 -2.86 -10.14
N ASP A 566 4.58 -4.04 -9.80
CA ASP A 566 4.83 -5.31 -10.45
C ASP A 566 3.77 -5.67 -11.51
N VAL A 567 2.81 -4.77 -11.72
CA VAL A 567 1.72 -4.92 -12.66
C VAL A 567 1.83 -3.86 -13.77
N PHE A 568 1.49 -4.21 -15.00
CA PHE A 568 1.21 -3.22 -16.04
C PHE A 568 -0.08 -3.56 -16.78
N ALA A 569 -0.73 -2.55 -17.33
CA ALA A 569 -1.89 -2.69 -18.19
C ALA A 569 -1.58 -2.23 -19.61
N VAL A 570 -2.21 -2.87 -20.58
CA VAL A 570 -2.28 -2.40 -21.97
C VAL A 570 -3.74 -2.21 -22.32
N HIS A 571 -4.12 -0.97 -22.58
CA HIS A 571 -5.38 -0.59 -23.19
C HIS A 571 -5.17 -0.52 -24.71
N ALA A 572 -5.53 -1.60 -25.41
CA ALA A 572 -5.44 -1.71 -26.86
C ALA A 572 -6.74 -1.20 -27.50
N CYS A 573 -6.66 -0.05 -28.18
CA CYS A 573 -7.79 0.57 -28.84
C CYS A 573 -7.91 0.09 -30.29
N GLY A 574 -8.92 -0.75 -30.55
CA GLY A 574 -9.41 -1.04 -31.90
C GLY A 574 -10.65 -0.18 -32.21
N ARG A 575 -10.94 0.06 -33.51
CA ARG A 575 -12.12 0.86 -33.93
C ARG A 575 -13.48 0.30 -33.47
N THR A 576 -13.55 -0.98 -33.11
CA THR A 576 -14.81 -1.62 -32.71
C THR A 576 -14.79 -2.36 -31.38
N HIS A 577 -13.61 -2.72 -30.85
CA HIS A 577 -13.50 -3.47 -29.61
C HIS A 577 -12.25 -3.02 -28.84
N PRO A 578 -12.37 -2.08 -27.89
CA PRO A 578 -11.28 -1.81 -26.97
C PRO A 578 -11.01 -3.06 -26.14
N ARG A 579 -9.74 -3.29 -25.80
CA ARG A 579 -9.33 -4.43 -24.98
C ARG A 579 -8.39 -3.95 -23.89
N LEU A 580 -8.68 -4.33 -22.66
CA LEU A 580 -7.82 -4.10 -21.51
C LEU A 580 -7.19 -5.42 -21.11
N LEU A 581 -5.86 -5.43 -21.05
CA LEU A 581 -5.08 -6.56 -20.58
C LEU A 581 -4.23 -6.10 -19.40
N VAL A 582 -4.14 -6.91 -18.35
CA VAL A 582 -3.35 -6.61 -17.15
C VAL A 582 -2.42 -7.79 -16.86
N TRP A 583 -1.13 -7.52 -16.74
CA TRP A 583 -0.11 -8.53 -16.44
C TRP A 583 0.61 -8.24 -15.14
N ASN A 584 0.96 -9.31 -14.42
CA ASN A 584 2.11 -9.26 -13.53
C ASN A 584 3.37 -9.60 -14.33
N TRP A 585 4.23 -8.61 -14.56
CA TRP A 585 5.41 -8.78 -15.41
C TRP A 585 6.56 -9.51 -14.72
N LYS A 586 6.59 -9.47 -13.39
CA LYS A 586 7.58 -10.22 -12.59
C LYS A 586 7.24 -11.70 -12.52
N LEU A 587 5.96 -12.06 -12.62
CA LEU A 587 5.49 -13.45 -12.65
C LEU A 587 5.24 -13.99 -14.07
N GLY A 588 5.18 -13.12 -15.08
CA GLY A 588 4.83 -13.50 -16.46
C GLY A 588 3.36 -13.90 -16.62
N LEU A 589 2.50 -13.51 -15.67
CA LEU A 589 1.10 -13.92 -15.62
C LEU A 589 0.19 -12.85 -16.21
N LEU A 590 -0.64 -13.24 -17.19
CA LEU A 590 -1.79 -12.45 -17.62
C LEU A 590 -2.89 -12.57 -16.55
N LEU A 591 -3.10 -11.52 -15.77
CA LEU A 591 -4.04 -11.50 -14.66
C LEU A 591 -5.48 -11.27 -15.13
N PHE A 592 -5.66 -10.40 -16.13
CA PHE A 592 -6.95 -10.03 -16.68
C PHE A 592 -6.87 -9.78 -18.18
N ASP A 593 -7.88 -10.26 -18.88
CA ASP A 593 -8.09 -10.03 -20.31
C ASP A 593 -9.58 -9.79 -20.57
N SER A 594 -9.90 -8.60 -21.06
CA SER A 594 -11.28 -8.19 -21.26
C SER A 594 -11.99 -8.89 -22.42
N LEU A 595 -11.31 -9.79 -23.16
CA LEU A 595 -12.00 -10.71 -24.07
C LEU A 595 -12.81 -11.78 -23.33
N ILE A 596 -12.38 -12.17 -22.14
CA ILE A 596 -13.03 -13.22 -21.35
C ILE A 596 -14.16 -12.62 -20.51
N ILE A 597 -13.96 -11.38 -20.06
CA ILE A 597 -14.90 -10.65 -19.20
C ILE A 597 -15.10 -9.27 -19.83
N ALA A 598 -16.34 -9.00 -20.24
CA ALA A 598 -16.66 -7.79 -20.98
C ALA A 598 -16.35 -6.51 -20.17
N LEU A 599 -15.79 -5.52 -20.87
CA LEU A 599 -15.71 -4.15 -20.38
C LEU A 599 -17.12 -3.57 -20.24
N PRO A 600 -17.33 -2.57 -19.36
CA PRO A 600 -18.60 -1.88 -19.28
C PRO A 600 -18.99 -1.27 -20.63
N ASP A 601 -20.30 -1.20 -20.89
CA ASP A 601 -20.81 -0.56 -22.11
C ASP A 601 -20.26 0.86 -22.23
N GLY A 602 -19.89 1.26 -23.45
CA GLY A 602 -19.29 2.57 -23.73
C GLY A 602 -17.99 2.86 -22.96
N PHE A 603 -17.24 1.82 -22.56
CA PHE A 603 -15.90 1.96 -22.03
C PHE A 603 -15.05 2.91 -22.88
N SER A 604 -14.42 3.88 -22.23
CA SER A 604 -13.69 4.96 -22.89
C SER A 604 -12.23 5.05 -22.47
N ASP A 605 -11.90 4.77 -21.20
CA ASP A 605 -10.54 4.96 -20.69
C ASP A 605 -10.30 4.25 -19.34
N PHE A 606 -9.03 4.15 -18.94
CA PHE A 606 -8.56 3.41 -17.77
C PHE A 606 -7.51 4.20 -16.97
N ASP A 607 -7.49 4.04 -15.64
CA ASP A 607 -6.38 4.53 -14.81
C ASP A 607 -6.20 3.66 -13.55
N PHE A 608 -4.96 3.37 -13.18
CA PHE A 608 -4.66 2.61 -11.95
C PHE A 608 -4.91 3.47 -10.69
N LEU A 609 -5.49 2.85 -9.65
CA LEU A 609 -5.64 3.45 -8.31
C LEU A 609 -4.57 2.97 -7.33
N ARG A 610 -4.24 1.68 -7.37
CA ARG A 610 -3.11 1.00 -6.70
C ARG A 610 -2.67 -0.20 -7.55
N ARG A 611 -1.69 -0.98 -7.08
CA ARG A 611 -1.25 -2.23 -7.73
C ARG A 611 -2.34 -3.30 -7.88
N ASP A 612 -3.45 -3.17 -7.16
CA ASP A 612 -4.55 -4.14 -7.05
C ASP A 612 -5.93 -3.53 -7.35
N SER A 613 -5.98 -2.28 -7.81
CA SER A 613 -7.24 -1.58 -8.10
C SER A 613 -7.09 -0.54 -9.19
N PHE A 614 -8.16 -0.31 -9.94
CA PHE A 614 -8.20 0.63 -11.06
C PHE A 614 -9.60 1.18 -11.28
N ILE A 615 -9.69 2.24 -12.07
CA ILE A 615 -10.95 2.79 -12.58
C ILE A 615 -11.10 2.56 -14.08
N LEU A 616 -12.34 2.35 -14.50
CA LEU A 616 -12.77 2.38 -15.90
C LEU A 616 -13.78 3.50 -16.07
N THR A 617 -13.62 4.32 -17.10
CA THR A 617 -14.63 5.31 -17.47
C THR A 617 -15.55 4.76 -18.55
N SER A 618 -16.83 5.12 -18.49
CA SER A 618 -17.80 4.81 -19.53
C SER A 618 -18.53 6.08 -19.96
N SER A 619 -18.67 6.28 -21.26
CA SER A 619 -19.41 7.39 -21.86
C SER A 619 -20.90 7.10 -22.05
N THR A 620 -21.41 5.99 -21.47
CA THR A 620 -22.86 5.69 -21.51
C THR A 620 -23.66 6.63 -20.61
N SER A 621 -24.93 6.85 -20.95
CA SER A 621 -25.81 7.73 -20.18
C SER A 621 -25.20 9.14 -19.99
N SER A 622 -25.12 9.65 -18.75
CA SER A 622 -24.42 10.88 -18.37
C SER A 622 -22.91 10.72 -18.17
N GLY A 623 -22.40 9.49 -18.27
CA GLY A 623 -21.03 9.09 -17.99
C GLY A 623 -20.89 8.44 -16.60
N LEU A 624 -20.01 7.46 -16.51
CA LEU A 624 -19.78 6.63 -15.32
C LEU A 624 -18.29 6.48 -15.03
N ILE A 625 -17.95 6.38 -13.75
CA ILE A 625 -16.62 5.97 -13.27
C ILE A 625 -16.80 4.68 -12.47
N HIS A 626 -16.36 3.56 -13.03
CA HIS A 626 -16.40 2.26 -12.36
C HIS A 626 -15.09 2.00 -11.62
N VAL A 627 -15.18 1.63 -10.35
CA VAL A 627 -14.05 1.25 -9.49
C VAL A 627 -13.95 -0.26 -9.44
N TYR A 628 -12.77 -0.81 -9.68
CA TYR A 628 -12.49 -2.25 -9.68
C TYR A 628 -11.34 -2.60 -8.75
N GLN A 629 -11.40 -3.81 -8.20
CA GLN A 629 -10.32 -4.46 -7.47
C GLN A 629 -9.99 -5.81 -8.12
N PHE A 630 -8.72 -6.22 -8.10
CA PHE A 630 -8.26 -7.49 -8.64
C PHE A 630 -7.08 -8.05 -7.82
N SER A 631 -6.77 -9.34 -7.99
CA SER A 631 -5.57 -9.93 -7.38
C SER A 631 -4.35 -9.68 -8.26
N PRO A 632 -3.26 -9.09 -7.75
CA PRO A 632 -2.03 -8.91 -8.52
C PRO A 632 -1.23 -10.22 -8.68
N MET A 633 -1.63 -11.31 -8.01
CA MET A 633 -0.90 -12.58 -7.96
C MET A 633 -1.65 -13.73 -8.64
N VAL A 634 -2.98 -13.66 -8.71
CA VAL A 634 -3.82 -14.76 -9.19
C VAL A 634 -4.67 -14.29 -10.38
N PRO A 635 -4.62 -14.97 -11.53
CA PRO A 635 -5.51 -14.70 -12.64
C PRO A 635 -6.97 -14.89 -12.23
N ALA A 636 -7.72 -13.79 -12.17
CA ALA A 636 -9.11 -13.77 -11.76
C ALA A 636 -9.83 -12.56 -12.36
N ALA A 637 -11.14 -12.67 -12.47
CA ALA A 637 -11.99 -11.56 -12.85
C ALA A 637 -11.82 -10.37 -11.87
N PRO A 638 -11.52 -9.16 -12.35
CA PRO A 638 -11.65 -7.96 -11.54
C PRO A 638 -13.07 -7.84 -11.03
N THR A 639 -13.20 -7.54 -9.73
CA THR A 639 -14.49 -7.33 -9.08
C THR A 639 -14.82 -5.86 -9.13
N ARG A 640 -15.98 -5.50 -9.68
CA ARG A 640 -16.49 -4.13 -9.61
C ARG A 640 -16.89 -3.83 -8.18
N VAL A 641 -16.34 -2.77 -7.62
CA VAL A 641 -16.58 -2.33 -6.24
C VAL A 641 -17.68 -1.28 -6.21
N ALA A 642 -17.62 -0.31 -7.12
CA ALA A 642 -18.60 0.77 -7.23
C ALA A 642 -18.72 1.30 -8.66
N SER A 643 -19.83 1.95 -8.95
CA SER A 643 -20.08 2.75 -10.16
C SER A 643 -20.55 4.13 -9.71
N LEU A 644 -19.76 5.16 -10.02
CA LEU A 644 -20.04 6.54 -9.65
C LEU A 644 -20.63 7.27 -10.84
N GLU A 645 -21.85 7.78 -10.69
CA GLU A 645 -22.55 8.52 -11.75
C GLU A 645 -22.02 9.95 -11.88
N LEU A 646 -21.82 10.40 -13.12
CA LEU A 646 -21.59 11.81 -13.45
C LEU A 646 -22.91 12.60 -13.52
N PRO A 647 -22.88 13.94 -13.43
CA PRO A 647 -24.08 14.76 -13.36
C PRO A 647 -25.03 14.51 -14.53
N ARG A 648 -26.33 14.45 -14.24
CA ARG A 648 -27.37 14.23 -15.23
C ARG A 648 -27.33 15.28 -16.35
N ILE A 649 -27.35 14.81 -17.59
CA ILE A 649 -27.24 15.65 -18.80
C ILE A 649 -28.61 15.93 -19.44
N ALA A 650 -28.71 17.06 -20.14
CA ALA A 650 -29.91 17.51 -20.83
C ALA A 650 -30.35 16.52 -21.93
N PRO A 651 -31.65 16.49 -22.31
CA PRO A 651 -32.13 15.67 -23.42
C PRO A 651 -31.37 15.97 -24.72
N LEU A 652 -31.07 14.94 -25.51
CA LEU A 652 -30.29 15.02 -26.76
C LEU A 652 -28.80 15.41 -26.59
N THR A 653 -28.34 15.59 -25.36
CA THR A 653 -26.92 15.71 -25.05
C THR A 653 -26.32 14.33 -24.86
N THR A 654 -25.08 14.13 -25.31
CA THR A 654 -24.34 12.87 -25.16
C THR A 654 -22.90 13.13 -24.73
N VAL A 655 -22.32 12.18 -24.00
CA VAL A 655 -20.88 12.17 -23.69
C VAL A 655 -20.14 11.57 -24.88
N SER A 656 -19.37 12.37 -25.60
CA SER A 656 -18.61 11.91 -26.76
C SER A 656 -17.20 11.42 -26.42
N SER A 657 -16.65 11.91 -25.31
CA SER A 657 -15.36 11.46 -24.78
C SER A 657 -15.35 11.66 -23.27
N LEU A 658 -14.87 10.64 -22.56
CA LEU A 658 -14.59 10.67 -21.13
C LEU A 658 -13.24 10.00 -20.93
N ARG A 659 -12.19 10.79 -20.79
CA ARG A 659 -10.80 10.34 -20.62
C ARG A 659 -10.37 10.59 -19.19
N VAL A 660 -9.43 9.80 -18.68
CA VAL A 660 -8.86 10.00 -17.35
C VAL A 660 -7.34 10.05 -17.42
N HIS A 661 -6.75 10.92 -16.60
CA HIS A 661 -5.30 11.03 -16.49
C HIS A 661 -4.89 11.30 -15.05
N SER A 662 -3.82 10.66 -14.61
CA SER A 662 -3.16 10.95 -13.34
C SER A 662 -1.64 10.79 -13.47
N GLY A 663 -0.92 11.22 -12.43
CA GLY A 663 0.52 10.98 -12.32
C GLY A 663 0.81 9.49 -12.17
N GLN A 664 1.95 9.02 -12.69
CA GLN A 664 2.31 7.60 -12.62
C GLN A 664 2.63 7.09 -11.20
N PHE A 665 2.54 5.78 -11.01
CA PHE A 665 3.06 5.11 -9.81
C PHE A 665 4.58 5.05 -9.87
N GLN A 666 5.18 5.38 -8.74
CA GLN A 666 6.59 5.11 -8.50
C GLN A 666 6.67 4.03 -7.43
N ARG A 667 7.37 2.94 -7.73
CA ARG A 667 7.61 1.89 -6.72
C ARG A 667 8.55 2.38 -5.63
N HIS A 668 9.58 3.12 -6.04
CA HIS A 668 10.61 3.64 -5.16
C HIS A 668 10.81 5.14 -5.38
N PRO A 669 11.19 5.89 -4.34
CA PRO A 669 11.67 7.25 -4.53
C PRO A 669 12.82 7.28 -5.53
N THR A 670 12.84 8.29 -6.40
CA THR A 670 13.98 8.49 -7.29
C THR A 670 15.23 8.85 -6.45
N PRO A 671 16.43 8.33 -6.79
CA PRO A 671 17.63 8.64 -6.02
C PRO A 671 17.86 10.15 -5.85
N GLY A 672 17.99 10.61 -4.61
CA GLY A 672 18.21 12.02 -4.27
C GLY A 672 16.94 12.85 -4.01
N THR A 673 15.75 12.30 -4.29
CA THR A 673 14.48 12.89 -3.87
C THR A 673 14.35 12.79 -2.34
N LEU A 674 14.03 13.91 -1.68
CA LEU A 674 13.87 13.97 -0.21
C LEU A 674 12.44 13.73 0.26
N PHE A 675 11.47 14.10 -0.58
CA PHE A 675 10.05 14.04 -0.28
C PHE A 675 9.33 13.62 -1.57
N MET A 676 8.32 12.76 -1.45
CA MET A 676 7.47 12.39 -2.58
C MET A 676 6.00 12.44 -2.16
N HIS A 677 5.09 12.66 -3.09
CA HIS A 677 3.66 12.52 -2.78
C HIS A 677 3.32 11.05 -2.54
N SER A 678 2.36 10.82 -1.64
CA SER A 678 1.77 9.50 -1.46
C SER A 678 1.08 9.04 -2.77
N PRO A 679 1.32 7.80 -3.25
CA PRO A 679 0.60 7.26 -4.42
C PRO A 679 -0.92 7.24 -4.26
N ASP A 680 -1.40 7.16 -3.02
CA ASP A 680 -2.82 7.17 -2.65
C ASP A 680 -3.43 8.58 -2.60
N SER A 681 -2.60 9.61 -2.74
CA SER A 681 -2.99 11.02 -2.72
C SER A 681 -2.81 11.67 -4.08
N ARG A 682 -3.04 10.94 -5.18
CA ARG A 682 -2.99 11.52 -6.52
C ARG A 682 -4.29 12.23 -6.85
N THR A 683 -4.21 13.19 -7.77
CA THR A 683 -5.38 13.81 -8.39
C THR A 683 -5.62 13.19 -9.77
N HIS A 684 -6.81 12.63 -9.96
CA HIS A 684 -7.30 12.17 -11.25
C HIS A 684 -8.02 13.32 -11.97
N VAL A 685 -7.66 13.54 -13.22
CA VAL A 685 -8.26 14.55 -14.09
C VAL A 685 -9.07 13.85 -15.17
N PHE A 686 -10.39 14.04 -15.12
CA PHE A 686 -11.31 13.54 -16.13
C PHE A 686 -11.59 14.64 -17.15
N LEU A 687 -11.26 14.36 -18.41
CA LEU A 687 -11.53 15.22 -19.55
C LEU A 687 -12.82 14.77 -20.22
N ILE A 688 -13.83 15.64 -20.20
CA ILE A 688 -15.20 15.29 -20.60
C ILE A 688 -15.63 16.18 -21.75
N ARG A 689 -16.05 15.56 -22.86
CA ARG A 689 -16.63 16.25 -24.01
C ARG A 689 -18.10 15.88 -24.14
N TYR A 690 -18.94 16.91 -24.22
CA TYR A 690 -20.36 16.78 -24.46
C TYR A 690 -20.68 17.25 -25.88
N ILE A 691 -21.55 16.52 -26.58
CA ILE A 691 -22.19 16.98 -27.81
C ILE A 691 -23.59 17.42 -27.44
N THR A 692 -23.95 18.65 -27.79
CA THR A 692 -25.30 19.20 -27.59
C THR A 692 -25.92 19.58 -28.94
N PRO A 693 -27.25 19.76 -29.02
CA PRO A 693 -27.90 20.21 -30.26
C PRO A 693 -27.40 21.57 -30.78
N THR A 694 -26.87 22.42 -29.89
CA THR A 694 -26.40 23.77 -30.24
C THR A 694 -24.88 23.85 -30.40
N ASN A 695 -24.14 22.87 -29.89
CA ASN A 695 -22.69 22.79 -29.98
C ASN A 695 -22.23 21.39 -30.42
N LEU A 696 -21.98 21.29 -31.72
CA LEU A 696 -21.41 20.10 -32.37
C LEU A 696 -19.87 20.14 -32.42
N ASP A 697 -19.25 21.21 -31.93
CA ASP A 697 -17.80 21.38 -31.96
C ASP A 697 -17.15 20.72 -30.73
N PHE A 698 -16.15 19.87 -30.98
CA PHE A 698 -15.40 19.13 -29.97
C PHE A 698 -14.42 20.02 -29.19
N SER A 699 -14.32 21.32 -29.49
CA SER A 699 -13.19 22.17 -29.08
C SER A 699 -13.04 22.44 -27.58
N ASN A 700 -14.10 22.32 -26.77
CA ASN A 700 -14.07 22.76 -25.36
C ASN A 700 -14.40 21.63 -24.37
N PRO A 701 -13.39 20.89 -23.86
CA PRO A 701 -13.61 19.89 -22.84
C PRO A 701 -13.86 20.54 -21.47
N TYR A 702 -14.68 19.87 -20.65
CA TYR A 702 -14.75 20.12 -19.23
C TYR A 702 -13.69 19.29 -18.51
N SER A 703 -13.19 19.80 -17.38
CA SER A 703 -12.24 19.09 -16.52
C SER A 703 -12.87 18.85 -15.16
N LEU A 704 -12.96 17.59 -14.76
CA LEU A 704 -13.39 17.15 -13.44
C LEU A 704 -12.17 16.61 -12.69
N PHE A 705 -11.87 17.17 -11.52
CA PHE A 705 -10.77 16.75 -10.66
C PHE A 705 -11.32 15.98 -9.47
N VAL A 706 -10.75 14.81 -9.19
CA VAL A 706 -11.14 13.93 -8.07
C VAL A 706 -9.87 13.36 -7.43
N ARG A 707 -9.83 13.27 -6.10
CA ARG A 707 -8.68 12.68 -5.39
C ARG A 707 -8.77 11.15 -5.41
N SER A 708 -7.63 10.46 -5.48
CA SER A 708 -7.58 8.99 -5.40
C SER A 708 -8.25 8.47 -4.13
N SER A 709 -8.12 9.18 -3.00
CA SER A 709 -8.76 8.85 -1.72
C SER A 709 -10.27 8.64 -1.84
N THR A 710 -10.94 9.36 -2.75
CA THR A 710 -12.39 9.21 -2.99
C THR A 710 -12.71 7.82 -3.55
N PHE A 711 -11.91 7.32 -4.51
CA PHE A 711 -12.10 5.98 -5.07
C PHE A 711 -11.63 4.88 -4.13
N LEU A 712 -10.49 5.12 -3.45
CA LEU A 712 -9.92 4.19 -2.47
C LEU A 712 -10.84 3.97 -1.26
N HIS A 713 -11.66 4.96 -0.89
CA HIS A 713 -12.71 4.77 0.11
C HIS A 713 -13.64 3.60 -0.21
N TYR A 714 -14.03 3.43 -1.48
CA TYR A 714 -14.87 2.31 -1.90
C TYR A 714 -14.08 1.00 -1.92
N VAL A 715 -12.82 1.02 -2.38
CA VAL A 715 -11.94 -0.16 -2.38
C VAL A 715 -11.70 -0.68 -0.97
N ASP A 716 -11.30 0.19 -0.05
CA ASP A 716 -10.97 -0.17 1.34
C ASP A 716 -12.21 -0.59 2.15
N GLY A 717 -13.40 -0.11 1.77
CA GLY A 717 -14.68 -0.48 2.37
C GLY A 717 -15.31 -1.75 1.77
N PHE A 718 -14.79 -2.30 0.67
CA PHE A 718 -15.41 -3.39 -0.06
C PHE A 718 -15.26 -4.73 0.65
N GLN A 719 -16.32 -5.55 0.61
CA GLN A 719 -16.29 -6.93 1.08
C GLN A 719 -16.64 -7.87 -0.10
N PRO A 720 -15.88 -8.95 -0.37
CA PRO A 720 -16.08 -9.78 -1.57
C PRO A 720 -17.48 -10.41 -1.74
N ALA A 721 -18.29 -10.45 -0.68
CA ALA A 721 -19.65 -10.99 -0.71
C ALA A 721 -20.75 -9.94 -0.94
N THR A 722 -20.41 -8.65 -1.03
CA THR A 722 -21.38 -7.56 -1.25
C THR A 722 -21.49 -7.20 -2.72
N GLU A 723 -22.70 -6.82 -3.14
CA GLU A 723 -22.93 -6.31 -4.50
C GLU A 723 -22.19 -4.97 -4.73
N PRO A 724 -21.79 -4.66 -5.98
CA PRO A 724 -21.17 -3.38 -6.31
C PRO A 724 -22.11 -2.21 -5.97
N GLN A 725 -21.56 -1.13 -5.44
CA GLN A 725 -22.34 0.06 -5.11
C GLN A 725 -22.63 0.91 -6.35
N GLU A 726 -23.89 1.23 -6.61
CA GLU A 726 -24.27 2.23 -7.61
C GLU A 726 -24.48 3.56 -6.87
N VAL A 727 -23.63 4.56 -7.16
CA VAL A 727 -23.51 5.79 -6.38
C VAL A 727 -23.92 6.99 -7.24
N PRO A 728 -25.13 7.54 -7.03
CA PRO A 728 -25.59 8.75 -7.71
C PRO A 728 -24.68 9.95 -7.45
N TRP A 729 -24.60 10.87 -8.40
CA TRP A 729 -23.80 12.09 -8.31
C TRP A 729 -24.02 12.85 -6.99
N GLU A 730 -25.27 12.96 -6.53
CA GLU A 730 -25.65 13.68 -5.31
C GLU A 730 -25.03 13.12 -4.03
N GLN A 731 -24.57 11.87 -4.03
CA GLN A 731 -23.95 11.23 -2.85
C GLN A 731 -22.45 11.47 -2.74
N TRP A 732 -21.76 11.75 -3.85
CA TRP A 732 -20.29 11.85 -3.87
C TRP A 732 -19.76 13.11 -4.56
N GLY A 733 -20.36 13.50 -5.68
CA GLY A 733 -19.77 14.46 -6.62
C GLY A 733 -19.63 15.87 -6.05
N GLU A 734 -20.59 16.35 -5.26
CA GLU A 734 -20.53 17.73 -4.76
C GLU A 734 -19.32 17.98 -3.84
N GLN A 735 -19.02 17.05 -2.92
CA GLN A 735 -17.95 17.23 -1.93
C GLN A 735 -16.59 16.77 -2.46
N GLU A 736 -16.57 15.66 -3.18
CA GLU A 736 -15.34 14.94 -3.53
C GLU A 736 -14.73 15.38 -4.86
N SER A 737 -15.39 16.28 -5.60
CA SER A 737 -14.93 16.71 -6.91
C SER A 737 -14.82 18.22 -7.07
N ARG A 738 -14.05 18.62 -8.07
CA ARG A 738 -14.02 19.99 -8.61
C ARG A 738 -14.29 19.93 -10.11
N PHE A 739 -15.37 20.56 -10.57
CA PHE A 739 -15.74 20.55 -11.99
C PHE A 739 -15.61 21.96 -12.60
N MET A 740 -14.91 22.08 -13.73
CA MET A 740 -14.63 23.37 -14.37
C MET A 740 -14.81 23.32 -15.89
N ARG A 741 -15.34 24.40 -16.47
CA ARG A 741 -15.36 24.64 -17.93
C ARG A 741 -14.02 25.18 -18.41
N ARG A 742 -12.99 24.36 -18.26
CA ARG A 742 -11.62 24.72 -18.57
C ARG A 742 -10.85 23.49 -19.01
N GLY A 743 -10.27 23.53 -20.20
CA GLY A 743 -9.34 22.49 -20.63
C GLY A 743 -8.04 22.56 -19.86
N VAL A 744 -7.52 21.41 -19.45
CA VAL A 744 -6.11 21.22 -19.06
C VAL A 744 -5.25 21.07 -20.32
N SER A 745 -3.93 20.94 -20.16
CA SER A 745 -3.03 20.63 -21.30
C SER A 745 -3.48 19.33 -22.01
N GLY A 746 -3.14 19.19 -23.30
CA GLY A 746 -3.69 18.13 -24.17
C GLY A 746 -3.55 16.71 -23.63
N GLU A 747 -4.45 15.82 -24.07
CA GLU A 747 -4.70 14.45 -23.55
C GLU A 747 -3.45 13.52 -23.47
N TRP A 748 -2.37 13.84 -24.18
CA TRP A 748 -1.16 13.00 -24.29
C TRP A 748 0.05 13.49 -23.50
N LEU A 749 -0.13 14.50 -22.65
CA LEU A 749 0.98 15.13 -21.93
C LEU A 749 0.85 14.86 -20.43
N ARG A 750 1.97 14.60 -19.75
CA ARG A 750 2.02 14.36 -18.31
C ARG A 750 1.79 15.66 -17.53
N TYR A 751 0.55 16.13 -17.49
CA TYR A 751 0.15 17.41 -16.88
C TYR A 751 -0.37 17.28 -15.44
N ALA A 752 -0.45 16.06 -14.90
CA ALA A 752 -0.82 15.80 -13.51
C ALA A 752 0.30 15.00 -12.81
N HIS A 753 0.67 15.41 -11.61
CA HIS A 753 1.62 14.68 -10.75
C HIS A 753 1.30 14.92 -9.27
N GLY A 754 1.16 13.84 -8.50
CA GLY A 754 0.71 13.92 -7.10
C GLY A 754 -0.62 14.67 -6.99
N ASN A 755 -0.64 15.73 -6.18
CA ASN A 755 -1.78 16.62 -5.97
C ASN A 755 -1.88 17.78 -6.97
N ARG A 756 -0.93 17.90 -7.91
CA ARG A 756 -0.79 19.08 -8.76
C ARG A 756 -1.19 18.81 -10.19
N VAL A 757 -1.87 19.80 -10.78
CA VAL A 757 -2.22 19.81 -12.19
C VAL A 757 -1.76 21.10 -12.83
N VAL A 758 -0.93 20.99 -13.87
CA VAL A 758 -0.50 22.14 -14.67
C VAL A 758 -1.47 22.39 -15.83
N CYS A 759 -1.87 23.64 -15.98
CA CYS A 759 -2.87 24.07 -16.94
C CYS A 759 -2.33 25.23 -17.77
N LYS A 760 -2.50 25.13 -19.08
CA LYS A 760 -2.30 26.24 -20.01
C LYS A 760 -3.65 26.83 -20.45
N PRO A 761 -4.07 28.01 -19.96
CA PRO A 761 -5.24 28.69 -20.50
C PRO A 761 -5.08 29.00 -22.01
N ALA A 762 -6.13 28.73 -22.79
CA ALA A 762 -6.13 28.95 -24.22
C ALA A 762 -5.84 30.43 -24.56
N GLY A 763 -4.99 30.66 -25.57
CA GLY A 763 -4.65 32.00 -26.04
C GLY A 763 -3.84 32.86 -25.05
N SER A 764 -3.34 32.29 -23.95
CA SER A 764 -2.58 33.02 -22.92
C SER A 764 -1.15 32.48 -22.81
N SER A 765 -0.16 33.37 -22.69
CA SER A 765 1.20 33.02 -22.28
C SER A 765 1.31 32.90 -20.75
N ARG A 766 0.32 32.30 -20.10
CA ARG A 766 0.28 32.12 -18.64
C ARG A 766 0.33 30.63 -18.31
N ILE A 767 0.92 30.30 -17.18
CA ILE A 767 0.82 28.98 -16.57
C ILE A 767 -0.03 29.07 -15.31
N ASP A 768 -0.95 28.13 -15.15
CA ASP A 768 -1.71 27.94 -13.92
C ASP A 768 -1.41 26.56 -13.34
N VAL A 769 -1.13 26.49 -12.05
CA VAL A 769 -0.95 25.23 -11.31
C VAL A 769 -2.05 25.15 -10.27
N PHE A 770 -2.86 24.09 -10.35
CA PHE A 770 -3.85 23.74 -9.34
C PHE A 770 -3.24 22.72 -8.38
N ASP A 771 -3.29 22.99 -7.08
CA ASP A 771 -2.80 22.10 -6.02
C ASP A 771 -3.97 21.71 -5.11
N PHE A 772 -4.26 20.41 -5.05
CA PHE A 772 -5.37 19.81 -4.30
C PHE A 772 -4.96 19.20 -2.95
N SER A 773 -3.77 19.56 -2.44
CA SER A 773 -3.26 19.04 -1.16
C SER A 773 -4.14 19.41 0.05
N SER A 774 -4.27 18.48 1.01
CA SER A 774 -5.22 18.54 2.12
C SER A 774 -5.04 19.73 3.09
N GLY A 775 -3.84 20.30 3.20
CA GLY A 775 -3.45 21.04 4.41
C GLY A 775 -2.96 22.48 4.23
N ILE A 776 -3.41 23.19 3.21
CA ILE A 776 -2.94 24.57 2.98
C ILE A 776 -3.99 25.61 3.39
N PRO A 777 -3.86 26.26 4.57
CA PRO A 777 -4.26 27.64 4.74
C PRO A 777 -3.15 28.54 4.16
N CYS A 778 -3.47 29.30 3.11
CA CYS A 778 -2.54 30.25 2.52
C CYS A 778 -2.82 31.67 3.04
N PRO A 779 -1.86 32.37 3.66
CA PRO A 779 -1.92 33.82 3.76
C PRO A 779 -1.73 34.46 2.37
N PRO A 780 -2.49 35.51 2.00
CA PRO A 780 -2.38 36.13 0.67
C PRO A 780 -0.98 36.70 0.41
N SER A 781 -0.43 36.47 -0.78
CA SER A 781 0.82 37.09 -1.26
C SER A 781 0.52 38.25 -2.20
N PRO A 782 1.16 39.43 -2.04
CA PRO A 782 0.91 40.60 -2.89
C PRO A 782 1.65 40.58 -4.24
N ILE A 783 2.51 39.59 -4.51
CA ILE A 783 3.44 39.59 -5.68
C ILE A 783 2.94 38.68 -6.82
N HIS A 784 2.05 37.72 -6.54
CA HIS A 784 1.49 36.79 -7.53
C HIS A 784 -0.04 36.73 -7.41
N ASN A 785 -0.75 36.49 -8.52
CA ASN A 785 -2.19 36.22 -8.51
C ASN A 785 -2.44 34.82 -7.93
N ARG A 786 -2.30 34.71 -6.60
CA ARG A 786 -2.61 33.51 -5.84
C ARG A 786 -4.04 33.63 -5.32
N TYR A 787 -4.85 32.64 -5.63
CA TYR A 787 -6.17 32.53 -5.01
C TYR A 787 -6.41 31.09 -4.58
N GLY A 788 -6.72 30.91 -3.30
CA GLY A 788 -7.34 29.69 -2.81
C GLY A 788 -8.82 29.73 -3.15
N ARG A 789 -9.36 28.67 -3.73
CA ARG A 789 -10.81 28.56 -3.97
C ARG A 789 -11.39 27.49 -3.06
N ASN A 790 -11.75 27.91 -1.86
CA ASN A 790 -12.50 27.07 -0.90
C ASN A 790 -14.02 27.12 -1.17
N ASN A 791 -14.47 28.08 -1.99
CA ASN A 791 -15.88 28.25 -2.32
C ASN A 791 -16.34 27.24 -3.38
N SER A 792 -17.66 27.02 -3.45
CA SER A 792 -18.24 26.18 -4.48
C SER A 792 -18.02 26.73 -5.89
N THR A 793 -17.98 25.83 -6.86
CA THR A 793 -18.06 26.17 -8.29
C THR A 793 -19.39 25.62 -8.79
N THR A 794 -20.18 26.45 -9.45
CA THR A 794 -21.45 26.07 -10.05
C THR A 794 -21.31 26.10 -11.57
N LEU A 795 -21.53 24.97 -12.21
CA LEU A 795 -21.76 24.91 -13.65
C LEU A 795 -23.27 25.05 -13.87
N PRO A 796 -23.73 26.06 -14.63
CA PRO A 796 -25.16 26.29 -14.82
C PRO A 796 -25.78 25.17 -15.65
N CYS A 797 -27.06 24.89 -15.42
CA CYS A 797 -27.81 23.85 -16.15
C CYS A 797 -27.72 24.05 -17.68
N GLU A 798 -28.02 25.26 -18.16
CA GLU A 798 -27.92 25.71 -19.56
C GLU A 798 -28.06 24.58 -20.61
N ASP A 799 -27.00 24.29 -21.35
CA ASP A 799 -27.03 23.46 -22.57
C ASP A 799 -26.63 22.00 -22.32
N VAL A 800 -25.90 21.72 -21.24
CA VAL A 800 -25.33 20.38 -20.97
C VAL A 800 -26.07 19.64 -19.86
N PHE A 801 -26.48 20.32 -18.79
CA PHE A 801 -26.97 19.66 -17.57
C PHE A 801 -28.46 19.96 -17.33
N ILE A 802 -29.20 19.05 -16.70
CA ILE A 802 -30.62 19.30 -16.37
C ILE A 802 -30.80 20.23 -15.16
N GLN A 803 -29.76 20.38 -14.34
CA GLN A 803 -29.74 21.18 -13.13
C GLN A 803 -28.33 21.74 -12.92
N ASP A 804 -28.22 22.81 -12.14
CA ASP A 804 -26.93 23.38 -11.78
C ASP A 804 -26.06 22.33 -11.07
N VAL A 805 -24.81 22.18 -11.53
CA VAL A 805 -23.85 21.24 -10.95
C VAL A 805 -22.94 22.00 -10.00
N VAL A 806 -23.07 21.71 -8.71
CA VAL A 806 -22.26 22.32 -7.65
C VAL A 806 -21.13 21.36 -7.27
N THR A 807 -19.91 21.89 -7.13
CA THR A 807 -18.73 21.14 -6.67
C THR A 807 -17.96 21.92 -5.61
N ARG A 808 -17.22 21.23 -4.73
CA ARG A 808 -16.62 21.83 -3.52
C ARG A 808 -15.20 21.37 -3.17
N LEU A 809 -14.59 20.43 -3.90
CA LEU A 809 -13.21 20.01 -3.61
C LEU A 809 -12.25 21.22 -3.57
N PRO A 810 -11.61 21.51 -2.42
CA PRO A 810 -10.74 22.68 -2.27
C PRO A 810 -9.47 22.57 -3.13
N PHE A 811 -8.96 23.71 -3.60
CA PHE A 811 -7.66 23.78 -4.26
C PHE A 811 -7.05 25.17 -4.14
N HIS A 812 -5.74 25.23 -4.35
CA HIS A 812 -4.97 26.46 -4.54
C HIS A 812 -4.61 26.62 -6.00
N ALA A 813 -4.75 27.85 -6.52
CA ALA A 813 -4.25 28.20 -7.83
C ALA A 813 -3.05 29.15 -7.69
N SER A 814 -1.96 28.78 -8.34
CA SER A 814 -0.82 29.65 -8.57
C SER A 814 -0.71 29.95 -10.05
N SER A 815 -0.60 31.23 -10.40
CA SER A 815 -0.55 31.69 -11.79
C SER A 815 0.68 32.56 -12.02
N LYS A 816 1.41 32.31 -13.10
CA LYS A 816 2.57 33.11 -13.51
C LYS A 816 2.53 33.42 -15.00
N ALA A 817 2.78 34.68 -15.34
CA ALA A 817 2.95 35.08 -16.73
C ALA A 817 4.30 34.56 -17.24
N MET A 818 4.29 34.04 -18.46
CA MET A 818 5.43 33.44 -19.13
C MET A 818 5.80 34.32 -20.31
N GLU A 819 7.12 34.48 -20.53
CA GLU A 819 7.66 35.24 -21.65
C GLU A 819 7.31 34.60 -23.00
N HIS A 820 7.15 33.27 -23.01
CA HIS A 820 6.88 32.47 -24.19
C HIS A 820 5.58 31.69 -23.97
N ASN A 821 4.86 31.41 -25.06
CA ASN A 821 3.63 30.63 -25.03
C ASN A 821 3.91 29.22 -25.60
N PRO A 822 4.43 28.28 -24.79
CA PRO A 822 4.86 26.98 -25.29
C PRO A 822 3.66 26.16 -25.71
N TYR A 823 3.80 25.20 -26.63
CA TYR A 823 2.71 24.32 -27.08
C TYR A 823 1.92 23.77 -25.90
N ALA A 824 2.61 23.21 -24.90
CA ALA A 824 2.00 22.73 -23.67
C ALA A 824 2.98 22.65 -22.48
N TYR A 825 2.48 22.21 -21.33
CA TYR A 825 3.28 21.96 -20.13
C TYR A 825 3.09 20.52 -19.65
N MET A 826 4.17 19.97 -19.09
CA MET A 826 4.19 18.75 -18.29
C MET A 826 4.70 19.07 -16.89
N ILE A 827 4.51 18.15 -15.95
CA ILE A 827 4.88 18.30 -14.55
C ILE A 827 5.42 16.97 -14.00
N ASP A 828 6.40 17.05 -13.12
CA ASP A 828 6.83 15.95 -12.26
C ASP A 828 7.01 16.44 -10.80
N GLU A 829 7.61 15.62 -9.94
CA GLU A 829 7.82 15.95 -8.54
C GLU A 829 8.67 17.21 -8.33
N GLU A 830 9.63 17.54 -9.21
CA GLU A 830 10.60 18.62 -9.01
C GLU A 830 10.53 19.72 -10.07
N ARG A 831 9.76 19.52 -11.15
CA ARG A 831 9.84 20.34 -12.36
C ARG A 831 8.49 20.64 -12.97
N ILE A 832 8.45 21.77 -13.65
CA ILE A 832 7.50 22.02 -14.74
C ILE A 832 8.32 22.00 -16.04
N VAL A 833 7.80 21.36 -17.08
CA VAL A 833 8.47 21.26 -18.38
C VAL A 833 7.58 21.88 -19.45
N ALA A 834 7.99 23.01 -19.99
CA ALA A 834 7.38 23.58 -21.20
C ALA A 834 7.86 22.79 -22.42
N PHE A 835 6.91 22.38 -23.25
CA PHE A 835 7.12 21.60 -24.45
C PHE A 835 6.80 22.44 -25.68
N ASP A 836 7.74 22.51 -26.63
CA ASP A 836 7.58 23.24 -27.88
C ASP A 836 8.09 22.47 -29.10
N PHE A 837 7.35 22.55 -30.20
CA PHE A 837 7.82 22.12 -31.50
C PHE A 837 8.72 23.20 -32.11
N VAL A 838 9.93 22.81 -32.50
CA VAL A 838 10.90 23.67 -33.19
C VAL A 838 11.24 23.09 -34.56
N SER A 839 11.87 23.88 -35.44
CA SER A 839 12.17 23.45 -36.82
C SER A 839 12.88 22.11 -36.89
N ASP A 840 13.75 21.80 -35.92
CA ASP A 840 14.61 20.61 -35.94
C ASP A 840 14.33 19.59 -34.82
N GLY A 841 13.11 19.61 -34.27
CA GLY A 841 12.65 18.63 -33.28
C GLY A 841 11.79 19.27 -32.21
N VAL A 842 12.11 19.00 -30.95
CA VAL A 842 11.39 19.55 -29.80
C VAL A 842 12.35 20.20 -28.82
N GLU A 843 11.89 21.31 -28.26
CA GLU A 843 12.55 22.01 -27.17
C GLU A 843 11.76 21.79 -25.88
N LEU A 844 12.45 21.29 -24.86
CA LEU A 844 11.95 21.16 -23.50
C LEU A 844 12.61 22.25 -22.66
N ARG A 845 11.83 23.21 -22.17
CA ARG A 845 12.30 24.18 -21.19
C ARG A 845 11.88 23.72 -19.80
N VAL A 846 12.87 23.38 -18.98
CA VAL A 846 12.72 22.76 -17.68
C VAL A 846 12.86 23.80 -16.58
N PHE A 847 11.83 23.97 -15.77
CA PHE A 847 11.80 24.86 -14.61
C PHE A 847 11.88 24.02 -13.33
N SER A 848 12.99 24.09 -12.60
CA SER A 848 13.25 23.21 -11.44
C SER A 848 13.07 23.93 -10.11
N PHE A 849 12.40 23.30 -9.14
CA PHE A 849 12.09 23.85 -7.81
C PHE A 849 13.09 23.46 -6.71
#